data_AF-A0ABD3HQ31-F1
#
_entry.id   AF-A0ABD3HQ31-F1
#
_cell.length_a   1.000
_cell.length_b   1.000
_cell.length_c   1.000
_cell.angle_alpha   90.00
_cell.angle_beta   90.00
_cell.angle_gamma   90.00
#
_symmetry.space_group_name_H-M   'P 1'
#
loop_
_entity.id
_entity.type
_entity.pdbx_description
1 polymer ?
#
loop_
_entity_poly.entity_id
_entity_poly.type
_entity_poly.pdbx_seq_one_letter_code
_entity_poly.pdbx_strand_id
1 'polypeptide(L)'
;MGAPLRSAFLGCSSGSLVMAHAALPSNLNFPERTGRISSSEISLESSRLATSGLTRIRASSATRQASSQNRRYRSNTEGPNRSRDDAVQRKMKAFHEGIEGPPLRILPIGGLGEIGMNCMLVGNYDRYIMIDAGLMFPDFDELGVQKVLPDTTFIRRWAHKIEALIITHGHEDHIGALPWVVPALDPSTPIYSTGFTMQLIKARLKEHNIPFEGRCKTVNMRERYNAGPFEVEPIRVTHSIPDCCGLVLRCQDGIIFHTGDWKIDESPIDGKIFDRTALEQLAKEGVTLMMSDSTNVLSPGRTTSEADVAKALMQRISVAKGRVITTQFASNVHRLGSVKAAAEASGRKLVFIGVSLKTYLDAAWKDGQAPFDPSLLVKAEDMGAYSPRDLLIVTTGSQAEPRAALNLASLGTSRSLKLNKDDLVLYSAKMIPGNETRVVRMMNRIAELGPTIIQGRGENLHTSGHAYRGELEEVLRLVKPQHFLPVHGEFAFLKEHELLGKAQGIRHTTVIKNGEMLGVSPLRNGRVLSSGFSTLGRENLKLMYNDGDRAFGTATDLCVHERMQVALEGLIVASVEVFRDPTAAPAESDDRDEYEGEGTGLRGRIRITTRCMWTDGGRLVDYLRQSVESALASCYLDYTLPQVERKIGTALKKAAQKFINRRPEVIVIATEASPGAAPPPLTTTKISPPPATSHKFGKFVPEKTVTVKSSSTAKARDSTKLETLSTTVTVSSPADEHTDGASVRDGAAVKTTVAPESIHIVVGSAGESPTPAQSGTTTSSGAASLESEVQSRRVRKWRSVETLELIKVRSNLEAEVQSGQTKKAVWKNVSVALSDAGFDRTPEQCCSMWSSLLKKYEMVSEEKKASIVAEKPWQYFDAMEQASVIRNNLISASSDSPQAAAR
;
A
#
# COMPACT_ATOMS: atom_id res chain seq x y z
N MET A 1 -43.18 10.57 -62.19
CA MET A 1 -42.24 9.43 -62.22
C MET A 1 -41.19 9.68 -61.13
N GLY A 2 -40.71 8.73 -60.33
CA GLY A 2 -41.18 7.35 -60.04
C GLY A 2 -41.21 7.14 -58.51
N ALA A 3 -41.79 6.03 -58.03
CA ALA A 3 -42.17 5.84 -56.62
C ALA A 3 -41.97 4.36 -56.18
N PRO A 4 -42.43 3.90 -55.00
CA PRO A 4 -41.97 4.26 -53.65
C PRO A 4 -41.76 3.01 -52.76
N LEU A 5 -41.60 3.20 -51.43
CA LEU A 5 -42.35 2.59 -50.29
C LEU A 5 -41.55 2.92 -48.99
N ARG A 6 -42.05 3.62 -47.96
CA ARG A 6 -43.14 3.35 -46.97
C ARG A 6 -42.78 2.28 -45.92
N SER A 7 -43.07 2.43 -44.61
CA SER A 7 -43.74 3.55 -43.89
C SER A 7 -43.80 3.37 -42.34
N ALA A 8 -44.08 4.49 -41.62
CA ALA A 8 -44.95 4.60 -40.41
C ALA A 8 -44.46 4.02 -39.06
N PHE A 9 -44.33 4.81 -37.98
CA PHE A 9 -45.36 5.40 -37.06
C PHE A 9 -45.91 4.38 -36.02
N LEU A 10 -46.40 4.73 -34.82
CA LEU A 10 -46.68 6.02 -34.14
C LEU A 10 -46.56 5.82 -32.60
N GLY A 11 -46.74 6.88 -31.80
CA GLY A 11 -46.88 6.78 -30.34
C GLY A 11 -47.71 7.94 -29.74
N CYS A 12 -48.42 7.65 -28.64
CA CYS A 12 -49.23 8.55 -27.78
C CYS A 12 -49.68 7.76 -26.53
N SER A 13 -50.25 8.31 -25.44
CA SER A 13 -50.04 9.59 -24.72
C SER A 13 -51.01 9.64 -23.52
N SER A 14 -50.58 10.17 -22.35
CA SER A 14 -51.40 10.79 -21.27
C SER A 14 -52.65 10.08 -20.69
N GLY A 15 -52.72 9.96 -19.36
CA GLY A 15 -53.96 9.68 -18.61
C GLY A 15 -53.75 9.64 -17.10
N SER A 16 -54.62 10.25 -16.30
CA SER A 16 -54.55 10.31 -14.83
C SER A 16 -55.92 10.05 -14.19
N LEU A 17 -55.97 10.00 -12.85
CA LEU A 17 -57.11 9.75 -11.92
C LEU A 17 -57.33 8.28 -11.49
N VAL A 18 -57.91 7.94 -10.33
CA VAL A 18 -57.97 8.51 -8.94
C VAL A 18 -58.93 7.63 -8.10
N MET A 19 -58.65 7.36 -6.80
CA MET A 19 -59.56 6.70 -5.81
C MET A 19 -59.97 5.22 -6.10
N ALA A 20 -60.43 4.36 -5.18
CA ALA A 20 -60.43 4.32 -3.69
C ALA A 20 -60.65 2.86 -3.18
N HIS A 21 -60.72 2.68 -1.84
CA HIS A 21 -61.15 1.48 -1.06
C HIS A 21 -62.18 0.54 -1.75
N ALA A 22 -62.22 -0.79 -1.49
CA ALA A 22 -62.55 -1.38 -0.18
C ALA A 22 -62.50 -2.94 -0.12
N ALA A 23 -62.68 -3.47 1.11
CA ALA A 23 -63.34 -4.74 1.50
C ALA A 23 -62.71 -6.13 1.22
N LEU A 24 -62.40 -6.82 2.33
CA LEU A 24 -62.51 -8.29 2.53
C LEU A 24 -64.01 -8.70 2.58
N PRO A 25 -64.42 -9.96 2.29
CA PRO A 25 -64.29 -11.08 3.25
C PRO A 25 -64.05 -12.49 2.63
N SER A 26 -64.27 -13.54 3.43
CA SER A 26 -63.71 -14.91 3.34
C SER A 26 -64.71 -16.03 2.96
N ASN A 27 -64.25 -17.30 3.04
CA ASN A 27 -64.99 -18.59 3.13
C ASN A 27 -65.34 -19.29 1.78
N LEU A 28 -65.42 -20.64 1.60
CA LEU A 28 -65.46 -21.83 2.50
C LEU A 28 -64.71 -23.11 1.94
N ASN A 29 -64.27 -23.99 2.88
CA ASN A 29 -64.38 -25.48 2.95
C ASN A 29 -63.65 -26.56 2.06
N PHE A 30 -62.93 -27.47 2.77
CA PHE A 30 -62.93 -28.97 2.74
C PHE A 30 -62.50 -29.81 1.51
N PRO A 31 -62.15 -31.12 1.65
CA PRO A 31 -61.46 -31.84 2.76
C PRO A 31 -60.34 -32.83 2.29
N GLU A 32 -59.89 -33.72 3.19
CA GLU A 32 -58.76 -34.67 3.09
C GLU A 32 -58.91 -35.86 2.11
N ARG A 33 -57.77 -36.45 1.66
CA ARG A 33 -57.49 -37.92 1.86
C ARG A 33 -56.06 -38.41 1.51
N THR A 34 -55.46 -39.11 2.48
CA THR A 34 -54.56 -40.30 2.41
C THR A 34 -53.88 -40.75 1.09
N GLY A 35 -52.57 -41.07 1.17
CA GLY A 35 -51.92 -42.02 0.24
C GLY A 35 -50.38 -42.14 0.37
N ARG A 36 -49.85 -43.36 0.58
CA ARG A 36 -48.43 -43.73 0.38
C ARG A 36 -48.30 -44.57 -0.90
N ILE A 37 -47.10 -44.63 -1.52
CA ILE A 37 -46.35 -45.84 -1.93
C ILE A 37 -45.08 -45.43 -2.74
N SER A 38 -44.18 -46.38 -3.02
CA SER A 38 -42.77 -46.19 -3.43
C SER A 38 -42.40 -46.79 -4.79
N SER A 39 -41.10 -46.70 -5.14
CA SER A 39 -40.29 -47.64 -5.95
C SER A 39 -40.51 -47.78 -7.47
N SER A 40 -39.48 -47.34 -8.23
CA SER A 40 -38.63 -48.07 -9.21
C SER A 40 -39.09 -49.43 -9.80
N GLU A 41 -38.71 -49.86 -11.03
CA GLU A 41 -37.74 -49.30 -12.02
C GLU A 41 -38.41 -48.75 -13.32
N ILE A 42 -38.19 -49.11 -14.61
CA ILE A 42 -37.45 -50.15 -15.38
C ILE A 42 -36.81 -49.51 -16.67
N SER A 43 -35.82 -50.17 -17.29
CA SER A 43 -35.03 -49.75 -18.48
C SER A 43 -35.68 -49.96 -19.87
N LEU A 44 -34.95 -49.60 -20.96
CA LEU A 44 -34.81 -50.16 -22.35
C LEU A 44 -34.36 -48.99 -23.29
N GLU A 45 -33.50 -49.07 -24.34
CA GLU A 45 -32.66 -50.10 -25.01
C GLU A 45 -31.37 -49.44 -25.58
N SER A 46 -30.18 -50.06 -25.57
CA SER A 46 -29.62 -51.08 -26.52
C SER A 46 -29.47 -50.57 -27.97
N SER A 47 -28.28 -50.45 -28.58
CA SER A 47 -27.44 -51.56 -29.12
C SER A 47 -26.50 -50.96 -30.21
N ARG A 48 -25.44 -51.59 -30.80
CA ARG A 48 -24.59 -52.78 -30.58
C ARG A 48 -23.40 -52.70 -31.56
N LEU A 49 -22.23 -53.29 -31.22
CA LEU A 49 -21.49 -54.27 -32.03
C LEU A 49 -20.23 -54.77 -31.30
N ALA A 50 -19.63 -55.89 -31.76
CA ALA A 50 -18.54 -56.62 -31.09
C ALA A 50 -17.46 -57.03 -32.14
N THR A 51 -16.34 -57.71 -31.82
CA THR A 51 -16.30 -59.16 -31.47
C THR A 51 -14.91 -59.67 -31.00
N SER A 52 -14.90 -60.93 -30.53
CA SER A 52 -13.80 -61.93 -30.48
C SER A 52 -12.61 -61.77 -29.50
N GLY A 53 -12.39 -62.83 -28.69
CA GLY A 53 -11.15 -63.59 -28.95
C GLY A 53 -10.28 -64.19 -27.82
N LEU A 54 -10.85 -64.72 -26.73
CA LEU A 54 -10.35 -65.88 -25.93
C LEU A 54 -8.82 -66.19 -25.94
N THR A 55 -8.14 -66.21 -24.77
CA THR A 55 -7.92 -67.40 -23.89
C THR A 55 -6.99 -67.01 -22.71
N ARG A 56 -6.77 -67.75 -21.58
CA ARG A 56 -7.34 -68.98 -20.97
C ARG A 56 -7.06 -69.03 -19.44
N ILE A 57 -7.99 -69.63 -18.66
CA ILE A 57 -7.84 -70.78 -17.71
C ILE A 57 -6.44 -70.99 -17.04
N ARG A 58 -6.26 -71.19 -15.72
CA ARG A 58 -7.16 -71.37 -14.53
C ARG A 58 -6.34 -71.23 -13.22
N ALA A 59 -6.95 -70.79 -12.11
CA ALA A 59 -6.57 -71.13 -10.72
C ALA A 59 -7.76 -70.84 -9.77
N SER A 60 -7.76 -71.33 -8.53
CA SER A 60 -8.95 -71.36 -7.66
C SER A 60 -8.72 -70.98 -6.20
N SER A 61 -9.84 -70.70 -5.51
CA SER A 61 -10.09 -70.89 -4.06
C SER A 61 -9.21 -70.18 -3.01
N ALA A 62 -9.86 -69.39 -2.15
CA ALA A 62 -9.31 -68.83 -0.91
C ALA A 62 -8.76 -69.92 0.05
N THR A 63 -7.92 -69.60 1.06
CA THR A 63 -8.43 -69.18 2.39
C THR A 63 -7.29 -68.86 3.39
N ARG A 64 -7.49 -67.85 4.25
CA ARG A 64 -6.81 -67.51 5.55
C ARG A 64 -5.34 -67.05 5.58
N GLN A 65 -5.16 -65.95 6.35
CA GLN A 65 -4.11 -65.63 7.33
C GLN A 65 -2.74 -66.37 7.27
N ALA A 66 -1.64 -65.60 7.24
CA ALA A 66 -0.75 -65.45 8.42
C ALA A 66 0.43 -64.47 8.21
N SER A 67 0.96 -63.99 9.34
CA SER A 67 2.35 -63.55 9.58
C SER A 67 2.91 -62.29 8.90
N SER A 68 3.57 -61.48 9.73
CA SER A 68 4.51 -60.42 9.35
C SER A 68 5.94 -60.96 9.27
N GLN A 69 6.78 -60.45 8.35
CA GLN A 69 8.15 -60.08 8.72
C GLN A 69 8.84 -59.09 7.75
N ASN A 70 9.45 -58.08 8.35
CA ASN A 70 10.52 -57.19 7.88
C ASN A 70 11.03 -57.28 6.42
N ARG A 71 11.01 -56.13 5.73
CA ARG A 71 12.25 -55.54 5.20
C ARG A 71 12.41 -54.09 5.67
N ARG A 72 13.57 -53.78 6.24
CA ARG A 72 13.90 -52.46 6.80
C ARG A 72 14.15 -51.46 5.66
N TYR A 73 13.55 -50.29 5.74
CA TYR A 73 14.15 -49.08 5.17
C TYR A 73 14.85 -48.30 6.29
N ARG A 74 15.97 -47.63 5.98
CA ARG A 74 16.80 -46.95 6.99
C ARG A 74 16.06 -45.74 7.57
N SER A 75 15.87 -45.72 8.89
CA SER A 75 15.61 -44.50 9.62
C SER A 75 16.86 -43.61 9.58
N ASN A 76 16.68 -42.32 9.31
CA ASN A 76 17.68 -41.31 9.64
C ASN A 76 17.37 -40.85 11.07
N THR A 77 18.23 -41.18 12.04
CA THR A 77 17.95 -40.96 13.47
C THR A 77 18.14 -39.50 13.86
N GLU A 78 17.05 -38.72 13.81
CA GLU A 78 16.98 -37.43 14.50
C GLU A 78 17.03 -37.67 16.02
N GLY A 79 18.04 -37.10 16.69
CA GLY A 79 18.34 -37.39 18.10
C GLY A 79 17.33 -36.82 19.12
N PRO A 80 17.32 -37.34 20.37
CA PRO A 80 16.33 -37.01 21.39
C PRO A 80 16.53 -35.64 22.09
N ASN A 81 17.17 -34.67 21.43
CA ASN A 81 17.41 -33.32 21.93
C ASN A 81 16.87 -32.26 20.94
N ARG A 82 15.54 -32.10 20.91
CA ARG A 82 14.87 -30.92 20.37
C ARG A 82 14.34 -30.11 21.55
N SER A 83 14.54 -28.79 21.57
CA SER A 83 14.09 -27.99 22.71
C SER A 83 12.56 -28.02 22.79
N ARG A 84 12.02 -27.81 24.01
CA ARG A 84 10.62 -27.40 24.18
C ARG A 84 10.31 -26.17 23.33
N ASP A 85 11.29 -25.27 23.16
CA ASP A 85 11.16 -24.09 22.32
C ASP A 85 10.93 -24.43 20.85
N ASP A 86 11.64 -25.42 20.28
CA ASP A 86 11.43 -25.85 18.89
C ASP A 86 10.05 -26.48 18.67
N ALA A 87 9.51 -27.12 19.70
CA ALA A 87 8.16 -27.70 19.67
C ALA A 87 7.07 -26.62 19.83
N VAL A 88 7.30 -25.63 20.71
CA VAL A 88 6.44 -24.44 20.87
C VAL A 88 6.45 -23.60 19.61
N GLN A 89 7.61 -23.33 19.01
CA GLN A 89 7.75 -22.60 17.74
C GLN A 89 7.04 -23.32 16.57
N ARG A 90 7.08 -24.66 16.52
CA ARG A 90 6.29 -25.42 15.53
C ARG A 90 4.79 -25.39 15.80
N LYS A 91 4.34 -25.42 17.06
CA LYS A 91 2.92 -25.19 17.40
C LYS A 91 2.45 -23.77 17.09
N MET A 92 3.27 -22.75 17.38
CA MET A 92 2.98 -21.34 17.04
C MET A 92 2.99 -21.07 15.53
N LYS A 93 3.63 -21.92 14.72
CA LYS A 93 3.56 -21.86 13.25
C LYS A 93 2.41 -22.67 12.64
N ALA A 94 1.77 -23.57 13.40
CA ALA A 94 0.60 -24.29 12.92
C ALA A 94 -0.63 -23.39 13.01
N PHE A 95 -1.26 -23.10 11.87
CA PHE A 95 -2.53 -22.39 11.81
C PHE A 95 -3.64 -23.23 12.46
N HIS A 96 -4.35 -22.67 13.44
CA HIS A 96 -5.28 -23.41 14.28
C HIS A 96 -6.71 -23.38 13.73
N GLU A 97 -7.16 -24.50 13.16
CA GLU A 97 -8.50 -24.61 12.56
C GLU A 97 -9.60 -25.14 13.52
N GLY A 98 -9.26 -25.47 14.78
CA GLY A 98 -10.15 -26.17 15.72
C GLY A 98 -10.97 -25.30 16.68
N ILE A 99 -11.92 -25.90 17.39
CA ILE A 99 -12.84 -25.22 18.33
C ILE A 99 -12.12 -24.79 19.62
N GLU A 100 -11.16 -25.57 20.13
CA GLU A 100 -10.41 -25.29 21.36
C GLU A 100 -9.71 -23.92 21.40
N GLY A 101 -9.52 -23.34 22.60
CA GLY A 101 -8.75 -22.12 22.83
C GLY A 101 -9.60 -20.86 23.05
N PRO A 102 -9.07 -19.65 22.77
CA PRO A 102 -9.79 -18.40 22.98
C PRO A 102 -11.08 -18.32 22.14
N PRO A 103 -12.16 -17.77 22.71
CA PRO A 103 -13.47 -17.72 22.07
C PRO A 103 -13.52 -16.71 20.93
N LEU A 104 -13.13 -15.46 21.17
CA LEU A 104 -13.18 -14.41 20.15
C LEU A 104 -11.96 -14.54 19.25
N ARG A 105 -12.16 -14.55 17.93
CA ARG A 105 -11.08 -14.76 16.96
C ARG A 105 -11.16 -13.75 15.82
N ILE A 106 -9.99 -13.24 15.43
CA ILE A 106 -9.82 -12.22 14.40
C ILE A 106 -8.75 -12.69 13.44
N LEU A 107 -9.10 -12.77 12.16
CA LEU A 107 -8.21 -13.14 11.06
C LEU A 107 -8.37 -12.12 9.92
N PRO A 108 -7.46 -11.13 9.80
CA PRO A 108 -7.42 -10.26 8.64
C PRO A 108 -7.01 -11.06 7.39
N ILE A 109 -7.80 -10.97 6.33
CA ILE A 109 -7.44 -11.45 4.98
C ILE A 109 -6.79 -10.30 4.19
N GLY A 110 -7.27 -9.07 4.40
CA GLY A 110 -6.68 -7.82 3.93
C GLY A 110 -7.07 -6.63 4.82
N GLY A 111 -6.37 -5.51 4.67
CA GLY A 111 -6.55 -4.24 5.40
C GLY A 111 -5.56 -3.98 6.54
N LEU A 112 -4.68 -4.94 6.90
CA LEU A 112 -3.73 -4.80 8.01
C LEU A 112 -2.27 -4.85 7.55
N GLY A 113 -1.67 -3.66 7.45
CA GLY A 113 -0.30 -3.44 6.98
C GLY A 113 -0.21 -2.62 5.68
N GLU A 114 -1.35 -2.28 5.10
CA GLU A 114 -1.56 -1.61 3.80
C GLU A 114 -2.72 -0.60 3.90
N ILE A 115 -3.02 0.16 2.83
CA ILE A 115 -4.26 0.94 2.72
C ILE A 115 -5.10 0.34 1.58
N GLY A 116 -6.24 -0.24 1.95
CA GLY A 116 -7.17 -0.89 1.03
C GLY A 116 -7.33 -2.39 1.32
N MET A 117 -8.07 -3.07 0.43
CA MET A 117 -8.33 -4.52 0.50
C MET A 117 -8.99 -4.99 1.82
N ASN A 118 -9.75 -4.13 2.51
CA ASN A 118 -10.31 -4.47 3.81
C ASN A 118 -11.24 -5.69 3.72
N CYS A 119 -10.83 -6.77 4.37
CA CYS A 119 -11.57 -8.03 4.40
C CYS A 119 -11.10 -8.82 5.62
N MET A 120 -11.96 -8.94 6.63
CA MET A 120 -11.60 -9.53 7.93
C MET A 120 -12.61 -10.58 8.36
N LEU A 121 -12.13 -11.73 8.82
CA LEU A 121 -12.99 -12.69 9.52
C LEU A 121 -12.97 -12.39 11.02
N VAL A 122 -14.16 -12.27 11.60
CA VAL A 122 -14.37 -12.14 13.06
C VAL A 122 -15.28 -13.28 13.49
N GLY A 123 -14.92 -14.02 14.52
CA GLY A 123 -15.62 -15.25 14.90
C GLY A 123 -15.69 -15.52 16.39
N ASN A 124 -16.60 -16.43 16.74
CA ASN A 124 -16.69 -17.08 18.03
C ASN A 124 -16.42 -18.57 17.82
N TYR A 125 -15.33 -19.07 18.41
CA TYR A 125 -14.76 -20.40 18.17
C TYR A 125 -14.46 -20.67 16.68
N ASP A 126 -15.16 -21.60 16.02
CA ASP A 126 -14.94 -21.97 14.61
C ASP A 126 -15.95 -21.36 13.62
N ARG A 127 -16.87 -20.51 14.11
CA ARG A 127 -17.92 -19.85 13.32
C ARG A 127 -17.59 -18.37 13.15
N TYR A 128 -17.66 -17.85 11.93
CA TYR A 128 -17.19 -16.51 11.58
C TYR A 128 -18.23 -15.72 10.78
N ILE A 129 -18.17 -14.40 10.93
CA ILE A 129 -18.67 -13.44 9.95
C ILE A 129 -17.48 -12.82 9.20
N MET A 130 -17.72 -12.36 7.98
CA MET A 130 -16.78 -11.51 7.23
C MET A 130 -17.21 -10.05 7.36
N ILE A 131 -16.28 -9.18 7.71
CA ILE A 131 -16.43 -7.72 7.67
C ILE A 131 -15.67 -7.22 6.44
N ASP A 132 -16.42 -6.56 5.55
CA ASP A 132 -15.97 -5.96 4.30
C ASP A 132 -15.33 -6.93 3.26
N ALA A 133 -15.29 -6.49 2.01
CA ALA A 133 -14.80 -7.19 0.84
C ALA A 133 -14.18 -6.20 -0.15
N GLY A 134 -13.13 -5.50 0.30
CA GLY A 134 -12.42 -4.46 -0.43
C GLY A 134 -11.42 -4.94 -1.48
N LEU A 135 -11.12 -4.07 -2.45
CA LEU A 135 -9.93 -4.17 -3.30
C LEU A 135 -8.83 -3.19 -2.86
N MET A 136 -7.61 -3.37 -3.34
CA MET A 136 -6.56 -2.35 -3.32
C MET A 136 -6.17 -2.00 -4.76
N PHE A 137 -5.73 -0.76 -4.99
CA PHE A 137 -5.20 -0.34 -6.29
C PHE A 137 -3.72 -0.74 -6.39
N PRO A 138 -3.26 -1.21 -7.57
CA PRO A 138 -1.93 -1.77 -7.72
C PRO A 138 -0.82 -0.75 -7.56
N ASP A 139 0.30 -1.23 -7.03
CA ASP A 139 1.49 -0.43 -6.77
C ASP A 139 2.37 -0.23 -8.03
N PHE A 140 3.41 0.59 -7.92
CA PHE A 140 4.20 1.02 -9.08
C PHE A 140 5.02 -0.08 -9.77
N ASP A 141 5.25 -1.21 -9.11
CA ASP A 141 5.98 -2.39 -9.63
C ASP A 141 5.05 -3.53 -10.08
N GLU A 142 3.75 -3.43 -9.85
CA GLU A 142 2.73 -4.44 -10.21
C GLU A 142 2.27 -4.27 -11.68
N LEU A 143 3.23 -4.30 -12.60
CA LEU A 143 3.05 -3.81 -13.98
C LEU A 143 1.90 -4.49 -14.75
N GLY A 144 0.90 -3.70 -15.12
CA GLY A 144 -0.27 -4.13 -15.91
C GLY A 144 -1.43 -4.69 -15.09
N VAL A 145 -1.27 -4.88 -13.78
CA VAL A 145 -2.39 -5.16 -12.87
C VAL A 145 -3.36 -3.97 -12.88
N GLN A 146 -4.65 -4.23 -12.62
CA GLN A 146 -5.68 -3.21 -12.44
C GLN A 146 -6.26 -3.17 -11.01
N LYS A 147 -6.30 -4.32 -10.32
CA LYS A 147 -6.80 -4.45 -8.94
C LYS A 147 -6.04 -5.56 -8.20
N VAL A 148 -5.78 -5.34 -6.91
CA VAL A 148 -5.32 -6.36 -5.94
C VAL A 148 -6.50 -6.72 -5.03
N LEU A 149 -6.61 -8.01 -4.70
CA LEU A 149 -7.82 -8.65 -4.16
C LEU A 149 -7.44 -9.69 -3.08
N PRO A 150 -8.30 -9.92 -2.07
CA PRO A 150 -8.04 -10.89 -1.00
C PRO A 150 -8.03 -12.34 -1.51
N ASP A 151 -7.48 -13.26 -0.70
CA ASP A 151 -7.32 -14.67 -1.08
C ASP A 151 -8.67 -15.42 -1.19
N THR A 152 -9.27 -15.36 -2.38
CA THR A 152 -10.53 -16.08 -2.67
C THR A 152 -10.39 -17.60 -2.68
N THR A 153 -9.17 -18.14 -2.68
CA THR A 153 -8.93 -19.59 -2.54
C THR A 153 -9.05 -20.01 -1.08
N PHE A 154 -8.52 -19.20 -0.15
CA PHE A 154 -8.75 -19.34 1.28
C PHE A 154 -10.23 -19.14 1.64
N ILE A 155 -10.87 -18.06 1.16
CA ILE A 155 -12.30 -17.79 1.41
C ILE A 155 -13.16 -18.97 0.97
N ARG A 156 -12.90 -19.54 -0.22
CA ARG A 156 -13.63 -20.74 -0.70
C ARG A 156 -13.34 -22.00 0.12
N ARG A 157 -12.13 -22.18 0.64
CA ARG A 157 -11.79 -23.27 1.57
C ARG A 157 -12.60 -23.16 2.88
N TRP A 158 -12.84 -21.93 3.35
CA TRP A 158 -13.51 -21.63 4.62
C TRP A 158 -14.98 -21.24 4.49
N ALA A 159 -15.59 -21.27 3.31
CA ALA A 159 -16.98 -20.86 3.07
C ALA A 159 -17.99 -21.48 4.07
N HIS A 160 -17.84 -22.76 4.42
CA HIS A 160 -18.66 -23.48 5.38
C HIS A 160 -18.57 -22.97 6.85
N LYS A 161 -17.59 -22.10 7.15
CA LYS A 161 -17.39 -21.42 8.44
C LYS A 161 -17.85 -19.95 8.43
N ILE A 162 -18.15 -19.39 7.26
CA ILE A 162 -18.46 -17.96 7.08
C ILE A 162 -19.98 -17.78 6.90
N GLU A 163 -20.66 -17.46 8.00
CA GLU A 163 -22.12 -17.45 8.07
C GLU A 163 -22.77 -16.15 7.56
N ALA A 164 -22.04 -15.04 7.52
CA ALA A 164 -22.53 -13.78 6.97
C ALA A 164 -21.38 -12.94 6.41
N LEU A 165 -21.71 -12.09 5.44
CA LEU A 165 -20.89 -10.95 5.03
C LEU A 165 -21.58 -9.66 5.50
N ILE A 166 -20.87 -8.80 6.20
CA ILE A 166 -21.36 -7.50 6.69
C ILE A 166 -20.46 -6.41 6.13
N ILE A 167 -21.07 -5.40 5.52
CA ILE A 167 -20.36 -4.28 4.89
C ILE A 167 -20.57 -3.02 5.73
N THR A 168 -19.47 -2.34 6.08
CA THR A 168 -19.48 -1.09 6.86
C THR A 168 -19.92 0.12 6.04
N HIS A 169 -19.44 0.23 4.79
CA HIS A 169 -19.74 1.34 3.89
C HIS A 169 -19.37 1.09 2.42
N GLY A 170 -19.66 2.07 1.54
CA GLY A 170 -19.65 1.93 0.09
C GLY A 170 -18.38 2.32 -0.69
N HIS A 171 -17.18 2.33 -0.10
CA HIS A 171 -15.93 2.60 -0.84
C HIS A 171 -15.34 1.33 -1.51
N GLU A 172 -14.52 1.48 -2.55
CA GLU A 172 -13.94 0.34 -3.31
C GLU A 172 -13.02 -0.53 -2.44
N ASP A 173 -12.34 0.05 -1.46
CA ASP A 173 -11.56 -0.61 -0.41
C ASP A 173 -12.40 -1.33 0.66
N HIS A 174 -13.73 -1.32 0.55
CA HIS A 174 -14.66 -2.09 1.40
C HIS A 174 -15.68 -2.94 0.62
N ILE A 175 -16.00 -2.59 -0.64
CA ILE A 175 -16.94 -3.35 -1.50
C ILE A 175 -16.40 -3.73 -2.88
N GLY A 176 -15.19 -3.33 -3.26
CA GLY A 176 -14.66 -3.50 -4.62
C GLY A 176 -14.31 -4.94 -5.00
N ALA A 177 -13.99 -5.81 -4.04
CA ALA A 177 -13.71 -7.23 -4.27
C ALA A 177 -14.95 -8.14 -4.23
N LEU A 178 -16.14 -7.60 -3.95
CA LEU A 178 -17.40 -8.37 -3.95
C LEU A 178 -17.59 -9.27 -5.20
N PRO A 179 -17.23 -8.87 -6.44
CA PRO A 179 -17.36 -9.74 -7.61
C PRO A 179 -16.53 -11.02 -7.58
N TRP A 180 -15.48 -11.08 -6.75
CA TRP A 180 -14.61 -12.25 -6.57
C TRP A 180 -14.88 -12.96 -5.24
N VAL A 181 -15.26 -12.21 -4.19
CA VAL A 181 -15.57 -12.74 -2.85
C VAL A 181 -16.95 -13.40 -2.79
N VAL A 182 -18.00 -12.81 -3.36
CA VAL A 182 -19.37 -13.36 -3.28
C VAL A 182 -19.51 -14.73 -3.99
N PRO A 183 -18.82 -15.00 -5.12
CA PRO A 183 -18.73 -16.35 -5.71
C PRO A 183 -17.74 -17.30 -5.01
N ALA A 184 -17.02 -16.85 -3.98
CA ALA A 184 -16.15 -17.69 -3.15
C ALA A 184 -16.80 -18.10 -1.81
N LEU A 185 -17.76 -17.32 -1.31
CA LEU A 185 -18.62 -17.67 -0.19
C LEU A 185 -19.64 -18.77 -0.56
N ASP A 186 -20.32 -19.33 0.44
CA ASP A 186 -21.44 -20.25 0.20
C ASP A 186 -22.58 -19.49 -0.51
N PRO A 187 -23.35 -20.14 -1.43
CA PRO A 187 -24.46 -19.48 -2.13
C PRO A 187 -25.55 -18.93 -1.20
N SER A 188 -25.71 -19.51 -0.01
CA SER A 188 -26.69 -19.09 1.00
C SER A 188 -26.22 -17.93 1.90
N THR A 189 -24.90 -17.67 1.99
CA THR A 189 -24.36 -16.65 2.92
C THR A 189 -25.03 -15.28 2.66
N PRO A 190 -25.79 -14.72 3.62
CA PRO A 190 -26.42 -13.40 3.51
C PRO A 190 -25.38 -12.27 3.48
N ILE A 191 -25.77 -11.16 2.85
CA ILE A 191 -24.96 -9.94 2.71
C ILE A 191 -25.73 -8.80 3.38
N TYR A 192 -25.21 -8.26 4.48
CA TYR A 192 -25.81 -7.18 5.27
C TYR A 192 -25.12 -5.84 5.00
N SER A 193 -25.89 -4.77 4.80
CA SER A 193 -25.36 -3.39 4.82
C SER A 193 -26.46 -2.35 5.06
N THR A 194 -26.05 -1.11 5.28
CA THR A 194 -26.93 0.08 5.22
C THR A 194 -27.54 0.26 3.82
N GLY A 195 -28.65 1.01 3.73
CA GLY A 195 -29.48 1.14 2.50
C GLY A 195 -28.70 1.59 1.27
N PHE A 196 -28.08 2.77 1.36
CA PHE A 196 -27.29 3.36 0.29
C PHE A 196 -26.15 2.44 -0.17
N THR A 197 -25.42 1.87 0.78
CA THR A 197 -24.37 0.85 0.53
C THR A 197 -24.96 -0.36 -0.20
N MET A 198 -26.16 -0.80 0.16
CA MET A 198 -26.84 -1.93 -0.47
C MET A 198 -27.22 -1.64 -1.93
N GLN A 199 -27.54 -0.40 -2.30
CA GLN A 199 -27.76 -0.02 -3.71
C GLN A 199 -26.47 -0.12 -4.53
N LEU A 200 -25.31 0.23 -3.96
CA LEU A 200 -23.99 0.07 -4.61
C LEU A 200 -23.61 -1.41 -4.76
N ILE A 201 -23.83 -2.22 -3.73
CA ILE A 201 -23.63 -3.68 -3.76
C ILE A 201 -24.46 -4.31 -4.90
N LYS A 202 -25.78 -4.04 -4.92
CA LYS A 202 -26.68 -4.55 -5.96
C LYS A 202 -26.29 -4.09 -7.36
N ALA A 203 -25.81 -2.84 -7.51
CA ALA A 203 -25.33 -2.33 -8.79
C ALA A 203 -24.08 -3.10 -9.28
N ARG A 204 -23.05 -3.27 -8.43
CA ARG A 204 -21.81 -3.96 -8.82
C ARG A 204 -22.02 -5.47 -9.05
N LEU A 205 -22.81 -6.15 -8.21
CA LEU A 205 -23.11 -7.57 -8.44
C LEU A 205 -23.93 -7.78 -9.73
N LYS A 206 -24.86 -6.87 -10.06
CA LYS A 206 -25.58 -6.88 -11.34
C LYS A 206 -24.66 -6.62 -12.54
N GLU A 207 -23.75 -5.66 -12.46
CA GLU A 207 -22.75 -5.37 -13.51
C GLU A 207 -21.90 -6.61 -13.85
N HIS A 208 -21.53 -7.39 -12.83
CA HIS A 208 -20.78 -8.63 -12.97
C HIS A 208 -21.65 -9.88 -13.21
N ASN A 209 -22.98 -9.76 -13.37
CA ASN A 209 -23.93 -10.86 -13.58
C ASN A 209 -23.94 -11.93 -12.45
N ILE A 210 -23.68 -11.52 -11.21
CA ILE A 210 -23.65 -12.41 -10.03
C ILE A 210 -25.02 -12.41 -9.36
N PRO A 211 -25.69 -13.56 -9.16
CA PRO A 211 -26.95 -13.64 -8.44
C PRO A 211 -26.82 -13.20 -6.97
N PHE A 212 -27.74 -12.36 -6.51
CA PHE A 212 -27.76 -11.80 -5.15
C PHE A 212 -29.16 -11.75 -4.51
N GLU A 213 -30.18 -12.19 -5.26
CA GLU A 213 -31.56 -12.33 -4.86
C GLU A 213 -31.68 -13.20 -3.60
N GLY A 214 -32.50 -12.76 -2.63
CA GLY A 214 -32.62 -13.41 -1.32
C GLY A 214 -31.42 -13.19 -0.37
N ARG A 215 -30.19 -13.09 -0.87
CA ARG A 215 -28.95 -12.92 -0.06
C ARG A 215 -28.86 -11.53 0.57
N CYS A 216 -29.19 -10.49 -0.17
CA CYS A 216 -29.07 -9.09 0.27
C CYS A 216 -30.07 -8.72 1.38
N LYS A 217 -29.58 -8.27 2.53
CA LYS A 217 -30.34 -7.77 3.68
C LYS A 217 -29.96 -6.31 3.98
N THR A 218 -30.91 -5.38 3.83
CA THR A 218 -30.70 -4.01 4.31
C THR A 218 -30.91 -3.96 5.82
N VAL A 219 -30.07 -3.21 6.54
CA VAL A 219 -30.19 -2.99 8.00
C VAL A 219 -30.11 -1.50 8.34
N ASN A 220 -30.78 -1.09 9.42
CA ASN A 220 -30.77 0.30 9.89
C ASN A 220 -29.72 0.53 10.99
N MET A 221 -29.37 1.80 11.22
CA MET A 221 -28.56 2.18 12.39
C MET A 221 -29.35 1.90 13.68
N ARG A 222 -28.67 1.37 14.70
CA ARG A 222 -29.20 1.00 16.03
C ARG A 222 -30.24 -0.13 16.04
N GLU A 223 -30.52 -0.72 14.88
CA GLU A 223 -31.31 -1.95 14.77
C GLU A 223 -30.41 -3.16 15.05
N ARG A 224 -30.88 -4.11 15.87
CA ARG A 224 -30.13 -5.33 16.19
C ARG A 224 -30.60 -6.49 15.34
N TYR A 225 -29.65 -7.26 14.80
CA TYR A 225 -29.93 -8.47 14.01
C TYR A 225 -28.90 -9.56 14.28
N ASN A 226 -29.30 -10.82 14.14
CA ASN A 226 -28.36 -11.94 14.26
C ASN A 226 -27.65 -12.19 12.92
N ALA A 227 -26.34 -12.34 12.97
CA ALA A 227 -25.49 -12.70 11.83
C ALA A 227 -24.34 -13.59 12.31
N GLY A 228 -24.35 -14.86 11.88
CA GLY A 228 -23.46 -15.87 12.44
C GLY A 228 -23.62 -16.00 13.97
N PRO A 229 -22.51 -16.14 14.74
CA PRO A 229 -22.58 -16.28 16.19
C PRO A 229 -22.74 -14.96 16.96
N PHE A 230 -23.12 -13.86 16.30
CA PHE A 230 -23.22 -12.53 16.90
C PHE A 230 -24.62 -11.91 16.76
N GLU A 231 -25.08 -11.24 17.82
CA GLU A 231 -26.05 -10.14 17.70
C GLU A 231 -25.26 -8.89 17.27
N VAL A 232 -25.62 -8.32 16.12
CA VAL A 232 -24.94 -7.19 15.49
C VAL A 232 -25.82 -5.94 15.59
N GLU A 233 -25.22 -4.83 16.02
CA GLU A 233 -25.83 -3.50 16.03
C GLU A 233 -24.93 -2.51 15.27
N PRO A 234 -25.38 -1.96 14.12
CA PRO A 234 -24.67 -0.90 13.41
C PRO A 234 -24.84 0.43 14.15
N ILE A 235 -23.75 1.15 14.42
CA ILE A 235 -23.79 2.49 15.00
C ILE A 235 -23.28 3.52 14.00
N ARG A 236 -23.90 4.71 13.96
CA ARG A 236 -23.58 5.72 12.94
C ARG A 236 -22.22 6.38 13.19
N VAL A 237 -21.38 6.37 12.17
CA VAL A 237 -20.14 7.15 12.10
C VAL A 237 -20.18 8.11 10.92
N THR A 238 -19.54 9.29 11.06
CA THR A 238 -19.37 10.23 9.95
C THR A 238 -18.09 9.92 9.19
N HIS A 239 -18.13 9.92 7.86
CA HIS A 239 -16.99 9.61 6.99
C HIS A 239 -17.15 10.39 5.66
N SER A 240 -16.36 10.12 4.61
CA SER A 240 -16.44 10.85 3.32
C SER A 240 -17.46 10.28 2.32
N ILE A 241 -18.46 9.52 2.79
CA ILE A 241 -19.50 8.84 2.00
C ILE A 241 -20.73 8.55 2.92
N PRO A 242 -21.98 8.59 2.42
CA PRO A 242 -23.17 8.39 3.27
C PRO A 242 -23.26 7.03 3.95
N ASP A 243 -23.99 7.01 5.08
CA ASP A 243 -24.47 5.79 5.75
C ASP A 243 -23.40 4.75 6.13
N CYS A 244 -22.22 5.26 6.53
CA CYS A 244 -21.17 4.48 7.17
C CYS A 244 -21.56 4.04 8.58
N CYS A 245 -21.21 2.81 8.95
CA CYS A 245 -21.40 2.30 10.31
C CYS A 245 -20.14 1.69 10.92
N GLY A 246 -19.99 1.89 12.22
CA GLY A 246 -19.26 0.97 13.09
C GLY A 246 -20.16 -0.21 13.46
N LEU A 247 -19.57 -1.35 13.79
CA LEU A 247 -20.29 -2.59 14.11
C LEU A 247 -20.01 -2.99 15.56
N VAL A 248 -21.07 -3.07 16.37
CA VAL A 248 -21.02 -3.70 17.69
C VAL A 248 -21.47 -5.15 17.53
N LEU A 249 -20.60 -6.10 17.87
CA LEU A 249 -20.81 -7.54 17.78
C LEU A 249 -20.88 -8.11 19.19
N ARG A 250 -22.03 -8.65 19.60
CA ARG A 250 -22.26 -9.20 20.95
C ARG A 250 -22.41 -10.71 20.88
N CYS A 251 -21.72 -11.43 21.77
CA CYS A 251 -21.92 -12.85 22.01
C CYS A 251 -21.70 -13.18 23.50
N GLN A 252 -21.83 -14.47 23.87
CA GLN A 252 -21.70 -14.92 25.27
C GLN A 252 -20.28 -14.70 25.85
N ASP A 253 -19.27 -14.54 24.99
CA ASP A 253 -17.87 -14.27 25.37
C ASP A 253 -17.51 -12.77 25.33
N GLY A 254 -18.51 -11.90 25.16
CA GLY A 254 -18.39 -10.45 25.32
C GLY A 254 -18.69 -9.65 24.05
N ILE A 255 -18.14 -8.42 24.00
CA ILE A 255 -18.48 -7.43 22.97
C ILE A 255 -17.23 -7.05 22.17
N ILE A 256 -17.30 -7.17 20.86
CA ILE A 256 -16.33 -6.61 19.92
C ILE A 256 -16.94 -5.34 19.32
N PHE A 257 -16.17 -4.25 19.27
CA PHE A 257 -16.54 -3.03 18.56
C PHE A 257 -15.54 -2.77 17.42
N HIS A 258 -16.00 -2.82 16.18
CA HIS A 258 -15.24 -2.40 15.00
C HIS A 258 -15.70 -0.99 14.61
N THR A 259 -14.83 0.02 14.58
CA THR A 259 -15.28 1.40 14.27
C THR A 259 -15.81 1.58 12.86
N GLY A 260 -15.43 0.68 11.94
CA GLY A 260 -15.43 1.02 10.51
C GLY A 260 -14.46 2.19 10.26
N ASP A 261 -14.61 2.84 9.11
CA ASP A 261 -13.87 4.04 8.75
C ASP A 261 -14.66 5.28 9.15
N TRP A 262 -14.00 6.21 9.83
CA TRP A 262 -14.70 7.26 10.56
C TRP A 262 -13.84 8.48 10.84
N LYS A 263 -14.50 9.62 10.94
CA LYS A 263 -14.07 10.84 11.61
C LYS A 263 -15.18 11.32 12.55
N ILE A 264 -14.95 12.40 13.29
CA ILE A 264 -16.03 13.15 13.95
C ILE A 264 -16.27 14.44 13.17
N ASP A 265 -17.27 14.43 12.29
CA ASP A 265 -17.81 15.66 11.72
C ASP A 265 -18.84 16.25 12.69
N GLU A 266 -18.52 17.41 13.27
CA GLU A 266 -19.41 18.14 14.19
C GLU A 266 -20.54 18.88 13.43
N SER A 267 -20.51 18.90 12.09
CA SER A 267 -21.51 19.57 11.23
C SER A 267 -21.61 18.93 9.83
N PRO A 268 -21.99 17.63 9.72
CA PRO A 268 -22.09 16.96 8.43
C PRO A 268 -23.23 17.52 7.58
N ILE A 269 -23.05 17.52 6.26
CA ILE A 269 -23.96 18.15 5.28
C ILE A 269 -25.38 17.57 5.30
N ASP A 270 -25.55 16.30 5.70
CA ASP A 270 -26.86 15.64 5.82
C ASP A 270 -27.49 15.77 7.23
N GLY A 271 -26.82 16.46 8.15
CA GLY A 271 -27.24 16.61 9.55
C GLY A 271 -27.07 15.34 10.42
N LYS A 272 -26.57 14.23 9.88
CA LYS A 272 -26.48 12.95 10.59
C LYS A 272 -25.16 12.80 11.34
N ILE A 273 -25.06 13.51 12.47
CA ILE A 273 -23.87 13.53 13.34
C ILE A 273 -23.39 12.13 13.79
N PHE A 274 -22.10 12.07 14.18
CA PHE A 274 -21.46 10.91 14.78
C PHE A 274 -22.12 10.52 16.12
N ASP A 275 -22.53 9.25 16.28
CA ASP A 275 -23.34 8.79 17.43
C ASP A 275 -22.49 8.55 18.69
N ARG A 276 -22.05 9.64 19.33
CA ARG A 276 -21.39 9.62 20.65
C ARG A 276 -22.25 8.93 21.71
N THR A 277 -23.57 9.10 21.65
CA THR A 277 -24.53 8.52 22.61
C THR A 277 -24.53 7.00 22.55
N ALA A 278 -24.38 6.39 21.37
CA ALA A 278 -24.16 4.95 21.22
C ALA A 278 -22.87 4.51 21.91
N LEU A 279 -21.76 5.23 21.71
CA LEU A 279 -20.48 4.91 22.34
C LEU A 279 -20.53 5.06 23.87
N GLU A 280 -21.23 6.06 24.40
CA GLU A 280 -21.48 6.20 25.84
C GLU A 280 -22.33 5.07 26.43
N GLN A 281 -23.24 4.48 25.66
CA GLN A 281 -24.03 3.32 26.07
C GLN A 281 -23.18 2.04 26.00
N LEU A 282 -22.46 1.85 24.90
CA LEU A 282 -21.53 0.75 24.66
C LEU A 282 -20.40 0.69 25.71
N ALA A 283 -19.88 1.84 26.14
CA ALA A 283 -18.90 1.94 27.22
C ALA A 283 -19.46 1.49 28.60
N LYS A 284 -20.78 1.57 28.81
CA LYS A 284 -21.47 1.07 30.00
C LYS A 284 -21.77 -0.44 29.91
N GLU A 285 -21.98 -0.97 28.70
CA GLU A 285 -22.06 -2.42 28.45
C GLU A 285 -20.69 -3.11 28.63
N GLY A 286 -19.60 -2.45 28.22
CA GLY A 286 -18.22 -2.89 28.44
C GLY A 286 -17.63 -3.64 27.25
N VAL A 287 -16.75 -2.98 26.49
CA VAL A 287 -16.13 -3.55 25.28
C VAL A 287 -14.97 -4.48 25.63
N THR A 288 -15.06 -5.74 25.18
CA THR A 288 -13.98 -6.74 25.32
C THR A 288 -12.83 -6.46 24.35
N LEU A 289 -13.14 -6.13 23.09
CA LEU A 289 -12.15 -5.78 22.06
C LEU A 289 -12.65 -4.61 21.23
N MET A 290 -11.83 -3.58 21.05
CA MET A 290 -12.05 -2.54 20.05
C MET A 290 -11.06 -2.72 18.88
N MET A 291 -11.59 -2.64 17.66
CA MET A 291 -10.85 -2.59 16.40
C MET A 291 -11.09 -1.22 15.76
N SER A 292 -10.03 -0.48 15.42
CA SER A 292 -10.19 0.91 14.95
C SER A 292 -9.25 1.34 13.83
N ASP A 293 -9.81 2.10 12.88
CA ASP A 293 -9.14 2.80 11.78
C ASP A 293 -7.94 3.62 12.28
N SER A 294 -6.79 3.43 11.64
CA SER A 294 -5.50 4.02 12.02
C SER A 294 -4.97 5.02 10.98
N THR A 295 -5.69 5.22 9.87
CA THR A 295 -5.22 5.86 8.63
C THR A 295 -4.55 7.23 8.82
N ASN A 296 -5.09 8.04 9.74
CA ASN A 296 -4.63 9.41 9.99
C ASN A 296 -4.05 9.60 11.42
N VAL A 297 -3.61 8.54 12.12
CA VAL A 297 -3.06 8.65 13.49
C VAL A 297 -1.83 9.56 13.63
N LEU A 298 -1.07 9.72 12.54
CA LEU A 298 0.06 10.66 12.42
C LEU A 298 -0.36 12.11 12.13
N SER A 299 -1.64 12.37 11.86
CA SER A 299 -2.17 13.72 11.64
C SER A 299 -2.57 14.35 12.99
N PRO A 300 -1.92 15.45 13.42
CA PRO A 300 -2.26 16.12 14.67
C PRO A 300 -3.57 16.90 14.58
N GLY A 301 -4.20 17.18 15.73
CA GLY A 301 -5.45 17.94 15.80
C GLY A 301 -6.69 17.10 15.50
N ARG A 302 -7.66 17.70 14.79
CA ARG A 302 -8.94 17.09 14.39
C ARG A 302 -9.20 17.33 12.91
N THR A 303 -10.02 16.50 12.27
CA THR A 303 -10.49 16.70 10.90
C THR A 303 -11.33 17.98 10.75
N THR A 304 -11.34 18.54 9.54
CA THR A 304 -12.22 19.66 9.16
C THR A 304 -13.62 19.15 8.78
N SER A 305 -14.66 19.92 9.06
CA SER A 305 -16.03 19.58 8.65
C SER A 305 -16.20 19.68 7.13
N GLU A 306 -17.03 18.83 6.54
CA GLU A 306 -17.48 19.03 5.14
C GLU A 306 -18.30 20.33 4.98
N ALA A 307 -18.91 20.87 6.05
CA ALA A 307 -19.56 22.18 6.00
C ALA A 307 -18.60 23.34 5.71
N ASP A 308 -17.32 23.25 6.14
CA ASP A 308 -16.31 24.26 5.81
C ASP A 308 -15.82 24.12 4.37
N VAL A 309 -15.74 22.88 3.87
CA VAL A 309 -15.48 22.60 2.44
C VAL A 309 -16.63 23.15 1.58
N ALA A 310 -17.88 23.03 2.02
CA ALA A 310 -19.03 23.61 1.35
C ALA A 310 -18.97 25.15 1.29
N LYS A 311 -18.58 25.82 2.40
CA LYS A 311 -18.36 27.29 2.42
C LYS A 311 -17.26 27.70 1.43
N ALA A 312 -16.13 27.00 1.41
CA ALA A 312 -15.02 27.28 0.50
C ALA A 312 -15.43 27.08 -0.98
N LEU A 313 -16.12 25.99 -1.30
CA LEU A 313 -16.67 25.73 -2.63
C LEU A 313 -17.66 26.82 -3.06
N MET A 314 -18.61 27.17 -2.20
CA MET A 314 -19.59 28.24 -2.43
C MET A 314 -18.88 29.57 -2.78
N GLN A 315 -17.90 29.97 -1.96
CA GLN A 315 -17.14 31.21 -2.17
C GLN A 315 -16.36 31.19 -3.50
N ARG A 316 -15.63 30.10 -3.79
CA ARG A 316 -14.81 29.99 -5.01
C ARG A 316 -15.66 29.85 -6.30
N ILE A 317 -16.84 29.24 -6.23
CA ILE A 317 -17.75 29.07 -7.38
C ILE A 317 -18.49 30.38 -7.69
N SER A 318 -19.02 31.08 -6.69
CA SER A 318 -19.83 32.29 -6.90
C SER A 318 -19.05 33.50 -7.42
N VAL A 319 -17.74 33.59 -7.17
CA VAL A 319 -16.88 34.66 -7.73
C VAL A 319 -16.32 34.35 -9.13
N ALA A 320 -16.54 33.12 -9.64
CA ALA A 320 -15.96 32.69 -10.90
C ALA A 320 -16.67 33.34 -12.10
N LYS A 321 -15.90 33.96 -13.01
CA LYS A 321 -16.42 34.61 -14.22
C LYS A 321 -16.60 33.65 -15.40
N GLY A 322 -15.68 32.69 -15.54
CA GLY A 322 -15.67 31.68 -16.60
C GLY A 322 -16.39 30.40 -16.21
N ARG A 323 -16.02 29.30 -16.86
CA ARG A 323 -16.51 27.95 -16.56
C ARG A 323 -15.77 27.38 -15.36
N VAL A 324 -16.48 26.67 -14.48
CA VAL A 324 -15.87 26.04 -13.29
C VAL A 324 -15.85 24.53 -13.45
N ILE A 325 -14.74 23.91 -13.09
CA ILE A 325 -14.48 22.47 -13.13
C ILE A 325 -14.01 22.05 -11.73
N THR A 326 -14.80 21.26 -10.99
CA THR A 326 -14.42 20.73 -9.68
C THR A 326 -14.13 19.23 -9.75
N THR A 327 -13.05 18.80 -9.10
CA THR A 327 -12.53 17.43 -9.19
C THR A 327 -12.65 16.74 -7.82
N GLN A 328 -13.38 15.64 -7.73
CA GLN A 328 -13.63 14.97 -6.45
C GLN A 328 -13.74 13.44 -6.61
N PHE A 329 -13.65 12.73 -5.48
CA PHE A 329 -13.98 11.30 -5.44
C PHE A 329 -15.49 11.11 -5.62
N ALA A 330 -15.88 10.17 -6.48
CA ALA A 330 -17.29 9.94 -6.82
C ALA A 330 -18.14 9.44 -5.64
N SER A 331 -17.52 8.87 -4.62
CA SER A 331 -18.18 8.39 -3.39
C SER A 331 -18.73 9.50 -2.50
N ASN A 332 -18.20 10.72 -2.58
CA ASN A 332 -18.57 11.79 -1.65
C ASN A 332 -19.86 12.51 -2.08
N VAL A 333 -20.99 11.82 -1.91
CA VAL A 333 -22.32 12.34 -2.24
C VAL A 333 -22.67 13.63 -1.47
N HIS A 334 -22.16 13.80 -0.25
CA HIS A 334 -22.31 15.04 0.53
C HIS A 334 -21.66 16.25 -0.16
N ARG A 335 -20.47 16.05 -0.74
CA ARG A 335 -19.77 17.05 -1.57
C ARG A 335 -20.52 17.34 -2.87
N LEU A 336 -21.19 16.36 -3.48
CA LEU A 336 -22.09 16.60 -4.63
C LEU A 336 -23.25 17.55 -4.27
N GLY A 337 -23.85 17.39 -3.09
CA GLY A 337 -24.87 18.30 -2.58
C GLY A 337 -24.33 19.73 -2.34
N SER A 338 -23.14 19.83 -1.75
CA SER A 338 -22.45 21.10 -1.53
C SER A 338 -22.18 21.85 -2.85
N VAL A 339 -21.76 21.10 -3.89
CA VAL A 339 -21.53 21.62 -5.24
C VAL A 339 -22.85 21.98 -5.95
N LYS A 340 -23.95 21.26 -5.70
CA LYS A 340 -25.28 21.59 -6.24
C LYS A 340 -25.79 22.92 -5.69
N ALA A 341 -25.69 23.14 -4.39
CA ALA A 341 -26.09 24.41 -3.76
C ALA A 341 -25.27 25.59 -4.30
N ALA A 342 -23.95 25.39 -4.49
CA ALA A 342 -23.09 26.40 -5.12
C ALA A 342 -23.42 26.65 -6.60
N ALA A 343 -23.88 25.64 -7.34
CA ALA A 343 -24.40 25.82 -8.69
C ALA A 343 -25.65 26.70 -8.70
N GLU A 344 -26.62 26.42 -7.83
CA GLU A 344 -27.88 27.16 -7.72
C GLU A 344 -27.65 28.62 -7.32
N ALA A 345 -26.83 28.87 -6.29
CA ALA A 345 -26.50 30.22 -5.82
C ALA A 345 -25.74 31.07 -6.86
N SER A 346 -25.10 30.43 -7.84
CA SER A 346 -24.40 31.10 -8.95
C SER A 346 -25.14 31.03 -10.30
N GLY A 347 -26.38 30.50 -10.32
CA GLY A 347 -27.19 30.34 -11.54
C GLY A 347 -26.71 29.27 -12.53
N ARG A 348 -25.70 28.47 -12.15
CA ARG A 348 -25.02 27.50 -13.02
C ARG A 348 -25.80 26.20 -13.16
N LYS A 349 -25.71 25.58 -14.34
CA LYS A 349 -26.16 24.21 -14.61
C LYS A 349 -25.05 23.21 -14.30
N LEU A 350 -25.42 22.11 -13.66
CA LEU A 350 -24.49 21.08 -13.19
C LEU A 350 -24.32 19.99 -14.25
N VAL A 351 -23.07 19.64 -14.56
CA VAL A 351 -22.69 18.59 -15.52
C VAL A 351 -21.77 17.60 -14.84
N PHE A 352 -22.03 16.29 -14.99
CA PHE A 352 -21.13 15.24 -14.52
C PHE A 352 -20.33 14.63 -15.67
N ILE A 353 -19.01 14.56 -15.51
CA ILE A 353 -18.08 13.95 -16.48
C ILE A 353 -17.27 12.84 -15.78
N GLY A 354 -17.90 11.67 -15.71
CA GLY A 354 -17.36 10.43 -15.15
C GLY A 354 -18.51 9.49 -14.76
N VAL A 355 -18.47 8.23 -15.20
CA VAL A 355 -19.59 7.28 -15.00
C VAL A 355 -19.91 7.06 -13.53
N SER A 356 -18.88 6.90 -12.68
CA SER A 356 -19.04 6.65 -11.25
C SER A 356 -19.75 7.78 -10.50
N LEU A 357 -19.59 9.05 -10.89
CA LEU A 357 -20.35 10.17 -10.30
C LEU A 357 -21.86 9.95 -10.44
N LYS A 358 -22.29 9.43 -11.60
CA LYS A 358 -23.69 9.05 -11.81
C LYS A 358 -24.04 7.78 -11.04
N THR A 359 -23.20 6.73 -11.04
CA THR A 359 -23.48 5.49 -10.29
C THR A 359 -23.74 5.75 -8.80
N TYR A 360 -22.92 6.59 -8.16
CA TYR A 360 -23.08 6.94 -6.75
C TYR A 360 -24.31 7.83 -6.49
N LEU A 361 -24.61 8.80 -7.37
CA LEU A 361 -25.84 9.62 -7.24
C LEU A 361 -27.12 8.80 -7.50
N ASP A 362 -27.14 7.95 -8.54
CA ASP A 362 -28.25 7.04 -8.86
C ASP A 362 -28.50 6.02 -7.73
N ALA A 363 -27.44 5.60 -7.01
CA ALA A 363 -27.55 4.74 -5.84
C ALA A 363 -28.20 5.49 -4.66
N ALA A 364 -27.74 6.71 -4.36
CA ALA A 364 -28.35 7.57 -3.34
C ALA A 364 -29.81 7.91 -3.66
N TRP A 365 -30.14 8.12 -4.94
CA TRP A 365 -31.51 8.44 -5.37
C TRP A 365 -32.47 7.26 -5.18
N LYS A 366 -32.04 6.04 -5.50
CA LYS A 366 -32.81 4.80 -5.26
C LYS A 366 -33.03 4.49 -3.78
N ASP A 367 -32.19 5.05 -2.91
CA ASP A 367 -32.31 4.92 -1.45
C ASP A 367 -33.06 6.09 -0.79
N GLY A 368 -33.45 7.11 -1.55
CA GLY A 368 -34.06 8.33 -1.01
C GLY A 368 -33.09 9.28 -0.28
N GLN A 369 -31.78 9.10 -0.46
CA GLN A 369 -30.72 9.87 0.22
C GLN A 369 -29.90 10.79 -0.73
N ALA A 370 -30.24 10.89 -2.01
CA ALA A 370 -29.55 11.79 -2.92
C ALA A 370 -29.85 13.27 -2.62
N PRO A 371 -28.85 14.16 -2.70
CA PRO A 371 -29.03 15.60 -2.42
C PRO A 371 -29.83 16.34 -3.50
N PHE A 372 -30.07 15.73 -4.66
CA PHE A 372 -30.91 16.24 -5.74
C PHE A 372 -31.24 15.12 -6.75
N ASP A 373 -32.28 15.34 -7.58
CA ASP A 373 -32.67 14.42 -8.65
C ASP A 373 -31.60 14.38 -9.78
N PRO A 374 -31.07 13.19 -10.15
CA PRO A 374 -30.20 13.01 -11.31
C PRO A 374 -30.73 13.60 -12.64
N SER A 375 -32.04 13.76 -12.81
CA SER A 375 -32.66 14.34 -14.01
C SER A 375 -32.29 15.83 -14.23
N LEU A 376 -31.87 16.52 -13.17
CA LEU A 376 -31.46 17.94 -13.20
C LEU A 376 -30.04 18.16 -13.77
N LEU A 377 -29.31 17.09 -14.08
CA LEU A 377 -27.98 17.15 -14.68
C LEU A 377 -28.06 17.41 -16.19
N VAL A 378 -27.31 18.41 -16.66
CA VAL A 378 -27.07 18.59 -18.10
C VAL A 378 -26.12 17.50 -18.59
N LYS A 379 -26.45 16.84 -19.72
CA LYS A 379 -25.62 15.79 -20.28
C LYS A 379 -24.30 16.37 -20.81
N ALA A 380 -23.22 15.59 -20.74
CA ALA A 380 -21.92 16.01 -21.27
C ALA A 380 -21.94 16.32 -22.79
N GLU A 381 -22.81 15.66 -23.55
CA GLU A 381 -23.03 15.91 -24.98
C GLU A 381 -23.74 17.26 -25.24
N ASP A 382 -24.69 17.63 -24.37
CA ASP A 382 -25.50 18.85 -24.49
C ASP A 382 -24.74 20.12 -24.01
N MET A 383 -23.53 19.97 -23.45
CA MET A 383 -22.69 21.06 -22.92
C MET A 383 -22.48 22.21 -23.91
N GLY A 384 -22.40 21.92 -25.21
CA GLY A 384 -22.13 22.91 -26.25
C GLY A 384 -23.27 23.93 -26.46
N ALA A 385 -24.46 23.70 -25.89
CA ALA A 385 -25.60 24.60 -25.99
C ALA A 385 -25.64 25.70 -24.91
N TYR A 386 -24.70 25.70 -23.95
CA TYR A 386 -24.68 26.60 -22.80
C TYR A 386 -23.49 27.57 -22.85
N SER A 387 -23.63 28.77 -22.27
CA SER A 387 -22.48 29.67 -22.11
C SER A 387 -21.49 29.06 -21.11
N PRO A 388 -20.16 29.20 -21.30
CA PRO A 388 -19.16 28.66 -20.37
C PRO A 388 -19.39 29.12 -18.91
N ARG A 389 -19.78 30.38 -18.71
CA ARG A 389 -20.08 30.95 -17.38
C ARG A 389 -21.32 30.32 -16.71
N ASP A 390 -22.24 29.76 -17.50
CA ASP A 390 -23.50 29.18 -17.00
C ASP A 390 -23.30 27.70 -16.60
N LEU A 391 -22.07 27.16 -16.67
CA LEU A 391 -21.77 25.75 -16.40
C LEU A 391 -20.91 25.56 -15.13
N LEU A 392 -21.23 24.51 -14.37
CA LEU A 392 -20.38 23.92 -13.33
C LEU A 392 -20.19 22.42 -13.63
N ILE A 393 -18.95 22.02 -13.88
CA ILE A 393 -18.57 20.65 -14.23
C ILE A 393 -18.03 19.95 -12.99
N VAL A 394 -18.53 18.74 -12.70
CA VAL A 394 -17.93 17.81 -11.74
C VAL A 394 -17.27 16.69 -12.52
N THR A 395 -16.01 16.37 -12.23
CA THR A 395 -15.28 15.33 -12.97
C THR A 395 -14.42 14.44 -12.07
N THR A 396 -14.20 13.20 -12.52
CA THR A 396 -13.29 12.23 -11.90
C THR A 396 -11.89 12.32 -12.52
N GLY A 397 -10.91 11.65 -11.89
CA GLY A 397 -9.51 11.72 -12.31
C GLY A 397 -8.62 12.54 -11.38
N SER A 398 -9.03 12.75 -10.13
CA SER A 398 -8.25 13.53 -9.16
C SER A 398 -6.92 12.86 -8.78
N GLN A 399 -6.78 11.55 -8.99
CA GLN A 399 -5.52 10.82 -8.84
C GLN A 399 -4.77 10.65 -10.18
N ALA A 400 -5.18 11.37 -11.23
CA ALA A 400 -4.65 11.26 -12.59
C ALA A 400 -4.71 9.83 -13.16
N GLU A 401 -5.77 9.10 -12.88
CA GLU A 401 -5.99 7.72 -13.36
C GLU A 401 -5.97 7.66 -14.91
N PRO A 402 -5.34 6.66 -15.56
CA PRO A 402 -5.06 6.68 -17.01
C PRO A 402 -6.27 6.88 -17.93
N ARG A 403 -7.46 6.43 -17.52
CA ARG A 403 -8.71 6.51 -18.31
C ARG A 403 -9.70 7.56 -17.79
N ALA A 404 -9.36 8.31 -16.73
CA ALA A 404 -10.28 9.27 -16.13
C ALA A 404 -10.35 10.58 -16.91
N ALA A 405 -11.50 11.25 -16.85
CA ALA A 405 -11.84 12.35 -17.74
C ALA A 405 -10.91 13.57 -17.60
N LEU A 406 -10.54 13.95 -16.38
CA LEU A 406 -9.59 15.05 -16.14
C LEU A 406 -8.18 14.76 -16.72
N ASN A 407 -7.69 13.53 -16.54
CA ASN A 407 -6.37 13.14 -17.02
C ASN A 407 -6.34 13.10 -18.56
N LEU A 408 -7.37 12.53 -19.20
CA LEU A 408 -7.52 12.58 -20.66
C LEU A 408 -7.70 14.02 -21.17
N ALA A 409 -8.33 14.91 -20.40
CA ALA A 409 -8.45 16.33 -20.74
C ALA A 409 -7.10 17.06 -20.67
N SER A 410 -6.25 16.74 -19.67
CA SER A 410 -4.86 17.23 -19.59
C SER A 410 -3.97 16.77 -20.75
N LEU A 411 -4.39 15.73 -21.48
CA LEU A 411 -3.70 15.20 -22.66
C LEU A 411 -4.33 15.70 -23.97
N GLY A 412 -5.40 16.51 -23.92
CA GLY A 412 -6.18 16.93 -25.08
C GLY A 412 -6.97 15.82 -25.77
N THR A 413 -7.01 14.61 -25.20
CA THR A 413 -7.60 13.40 -25.80
C THR A 413 -9.02 13.09 -25.32
N SER A 414 -9.49 13.74 -24.24
CA SER A 414 -10.86 13.57 -23.75
C SER A 414 -11.90 14.09 -24.76
N ARG A 415 -12.86 13.24 -25.12
CA ARG A 415 -13.98 13.61 -26.00
C ARG A 415 -15.01 14.49 -25.28
N SER A 416 -15.16 14.31 -23.97
CA SER A 416 -16.22 14.95 -23.16
C SER A 416 -15.77 16.22 -22.43
N LEU A 417 -14.46 16.42 -22.24
CA LEU A 417 -13.92 17.59 -21.54
C LEU A 417 -12.68 18.13 -22.25
N LYS A 418 -12.80 19.34 -22.83
CA LYS A 418 -11.66 20.13 -23.31
C LYS A 418 -11.45 21.31 -22.37
N LEU A 419 -10.22 21.49 -21.91
CA LEU A 419 -9.82 22.58 -21.03
C LEU A 419 -9.49 23.85 -21.85
N ASN A 420 -9.91 24.99 -21.34
CA ASN A 420 -9.73 26.32 -21.93
C ASN A 420 -9.01 27.24 -20.93
N LYS A 421 -8.36 28.30 -21.41
CA LYS A 421 -7.64 29.28 -20.56
C LYS A 421 -8.54 29.99 -19.55
N ASP A 422 -9.82 30.17 -19.89
CA ASP A 422 -10.81 30.85 -19.05
C ASP A 422 -11.52 29.91 -18.05
N ASP A 423 -11.09 28.64 -17.92
CA ASP A 423 -11.63 27.72 -16.93
C ASP A 423 -11.00 27.96 -15.54
N LEU A 424 -11.82 27.78 -14.50
CA LEU A 424 -11.40 27.67 -13.12
C LEU A 424 -11.45 26.19 -12.68
N VAL A 425 -10.30 25.59 -12.40
CA VAL A 425 -10.17 24.22 -11.91
C VAL A 425 -10.03 24.22 -10.38
N LEU A 426 -11.01 23.63 -9.68
CA LEU A 426 -11.03 23.48 -8.22
C LEU A 426 -10.65 22.03 -7.85
N TYR A 427 -9.45 21.84 -7.28
CA TYR A 427 -8.98 20.52 -6.89
C TYR A 427 -9.51 20.11 -5.50
N SER A 428 -10.71 19.53 -5.47
CA SER A 428 -11.43 19.13 -4.24
C SER A 428 -11.01 17.74 -3.70
N ALA A 429 -9.71 17.44 -3.76
CA ALA A 429 -9.14 16.13 -3.41
C ALA A 429 -7.79 16.23 -2.68
N LYS A 430 -7.40 15.13 -2.01
CA LYS A 430 -6.04 14.85 -1.52
C LYS A 430 -5.39 13.85 -2.48
N MET A 431 -4.09 13.99 -2.72
CA MET A 431 -3.31 12.96 -3.42
C MET A 431 -3.16 11.73 -2.51
N ILE A 432 -3.53 10.55 -3.02
CA ILE A 432 -3.27 9.27 -2.35
C ILE A 432 -1.78 8.96 -2.49
N PRO A 433 -1.10 8.44 -1.44
CA PRO A 433 0.29 8.02 -1.51
C PRO A 433 0.62 7.19 -2.77
N GLY A 434 1.83 7.37 -3.31
CA GLY A 434 2.29 6.73 -4.55
C GLY A 434 1.78 7.40 -5.84
N ASN A 435 0.69 8.16 -5.79
CA ASN A 435 0.07 8.80 -6.96
C ASN A 435 0.58 10.23 -7.21
N GLU A 436 1.38 10.81 -6.32
CA GLU A 436 1.81 12.22 -6.35
C GLU A 436 2.52 12.57 -7.66
N THR A 437 3.46 11.72 -8.10
CA THR A 437 4.18 11.91 -9.38
C THR A 437 3.23 11.88 -10.58
N ARG A 438 2.14 11.10 -10.52
CA ARG A 438 1.13 11.01 -11.59
C ARG A 438 0.24 12.27 -11.60
N VAL A 439 -0.20 12.72 -10.43
CA VAL A 439 -1.02 13.91 -10.25
C VAL A 439 -0.25 15.19 -10.59
N VAL A 440 0.99 15.37 -10.11
CA VAL A 440 1.81 16.55 -10.43
C VAL A 440 2.06 16.66 -11.94
N ARG A 441 2.37 15.54 -12.62
CA ARG A 441 2.48 15.53 -14.10
C ARG A 441 1.18 15.92 -14.80
N MET A 442 0.02 15.57 -14.24
CA MET A 442 -1.28 16.01 -14.77
C MET A 442 -1.50 17.51 -14.52
N MET A 443 -1.19 18.01 -13.31
CA MET A 443 -1.33 19.43 -12.98
C MET A 443 -0.42 20.33 -13.81
N ASN A 444 0.81 19.90 -14.11
CA ASN A 444 1.71 20.63 -15.00
C ASN A 444 1.08 20.77 -16.41
N ARG A 445 0.55 19.69 -16.99
CA ARG A 445 -0.15 19.75 -18.28
C ARG A 445 -1.42 20.60 -18.24
N ILE A 446 -2.16 20.57 -17.12
CA ILE A 446 -3.33 21.45 -16.94
C ILE A 446 -2.87 22.92 -16.90
N ALA A 447 -1.77 23.24 -16.21
CA ALA A 447 -1.22 24.60 -16.17
C ALA A 447 -0.66 25.07 -17.53
N GLU A 448 -0.02 24.18 -18.30
CA GLU A 448 0.47 24.43 -19.66
C GLU A 448 -0.66 24.82 -20.64
N LEU A 449 -1.88 24.31 -20.42
CA LEU A 449 -3.08 24.69 -21.19
C LEU A 449 -3.64 26.07 -20.80
N GLY A 450 -3.18 26.66 -19.69
CA GLY A 450 -3.53 27.99 -19.19
C GLY A 450 -4.76 28.21 -18.27
N PRO A 451 -5.63 27.24 -17.89
CA PRO A 451 -6.68 27.49 -16.89
C PRO A 451 -6.13 27.86 -15.51
N THR A 452 -6.95 28.56 -14.72
CA THR A 452 -6.62 28.88 -13.32
C THR A 452 -6.86 27.65 -12.45
N ILE A 453 -5.83 27.17 -11.73
CA ILE A 453 -5.95 26.04 -10.80
C ILE A 453 -5.95 26.54 -9.35
N ILE A 454 -6.97 26.18 -8.58
CA ILE A 454 -7.01 26.37 -7.12
C ILE A 454 -6.87 25.01 -6.44
N GLN A 455 -5.83 24.88 -5.61
CA GLN A 455 -5.44 23.66 -4.91
C GLN A 455 -4.62 23.99 -3.65
N GLY A 456 -4.54 23.06 -2.71
CA GLY A 456 -3.69 23.15 -1.52
C GLY A 456 -4.46 23.14 -0.20
N ARG A 457 -3.77 22.89 0.93
CA ARG A 457 -4.42 22.74 2.24
C ARG A 457 -5.14 24.00 2.73
N GLY A 458 -4.54 25.18 2.50
CA GLY A 458 -5.12 26.47 2.92
C GLY A 458 -6.36 26.92 2.16
N GLU A 459 -6.73 26.22 1.07
CA GLU A 459 -7.93 26.52 0.28
C GLU A 459 -9.20 25.84 0.83
N ASN A 460 -9.07 24.95 1.83
CA ASN A 460 -10.18 24.19 2.44
C ASN A 460 -11.10 23.45 1.44
N LEU A 461 -10.67 23.22 0.20
CA LEU A 461 -11.45 22.52 -0.83
C LEU A 461 -11.59 21.01 -0.60
N HIS A 462 -10.95 20.45 0.44
CA HIS A 462 -10.99 19.03 0.76
C HIS A 462 -10.77 18.80 2.26
N THR A 463 -11.52 17.87 2.84
CA THR A 463 -11.25 17.26 4.15
C THR A 463 -11.15 15.74 4.02
N SER A 464 -10.46 15.10 4.97
CA SER A 464 -10.26 13.66 5.01
C SER A 464 -11.51 12.94 5.56
N GLY A 465 -11.73 11.69 5.16
CA GLY A 465 -12.76 10.83 5.76
C GLY A 465 -12.40 10.25 7.14
N HIS A 466 -11.11 10.12 7.45
CA HIS A 466 -10.61 9.39 8.63
C HIS A 466 -10.12 10.32 9.74
N ALA A 467 -10.42 9.96 10.99
CA ALA A 467 -10.13 10.66 12.23
C ALA A 467 -8.65 11.04 12.40
N TYR A 468 -8.38 12.28 12.79
CA TYR A 468 -7.05 12.72 13.21
C TYR A 468 -6.83 12.36 14.68
N ARG A 469 -5.59 12.49 15.16
CA ARG A 469 -5.17 12.00 16.49
C ARG A 469 -6.09 12.43 17.64
N GLY A 470 -6.56 13.68 17.65
CA GLY A 470 -7.43 14.20 18.72
C GLY A 470 -8.86 13.64 18.72
N GLU A 471 -9.33 13.04 17.61
CA GLU A 471 -10.58 12.29 17.54
C GLU A 471 -10.36 10.83 18.00
N LEU A 472 -9.26 10.20 17.57
CA LEU A 472 -8.85 8.87 18.03
C LEU A 472 -8.69 8.85 19.56
N GLU A 473 -8.01 9.86 20.12
CA GLU A 473 -7.86 10.04 21.57
C GLU A 473 -9.19 10.28 22.29
N GLU A 474 -10.19 10.89 21.66
CA GLU A 474 -11.54 11.05 22.23
C GLU A 474 -12.24 9.69 22.34
N VAL A 475 -12.33 8.93 21.25
CA VAL A 475 -13.05 7.64 21.23
C VAL A 475 -12.35 6.57 22.07
N LEU A 476 -11.01 6.52 22.08
CA LEU A 476 -10.27 5.62 22.97
C LEU A 476 -10.56 5.90 24.45
N ARG A 477 -10.64 7.18 24.85
CA ARG A 477 -11.02 7.60 26.21
C ARG A 477 -12.51 7.41 26.52
N LEU A 478 -13.37 7.39 25.51
CA LEU A 478 -14.81 7.18 25.66
C LEU A 478 -15.13 5.69 25.85
N VAL A 479 -14.61 4.83 24.97
CA VAL A 479 -14.94 3.40 24.92
C VAL A 479 -14.21 2.57 25.98
N LYS A 480 -12.95 2.94 26.32
CA LYS A 480 -12.10 2.26 27.33
C LYS A 480 -12.12 0.71 27.24
N PRO A 481 -11.83 0.13 26.07
CA PRO A 481 -11.97 -1.31 25.85
C PRO A 481 -10.94 -2.11 26.67
N GLN A 482 -11.26 -3.36 27.01
CA GLN A 482 -10.31 -4.26 27.69
C GLN A 482 -9.08 -4.54 26.81
N HIS A 483 -9.32 -4.77 25.51
CA HIS A 483 -8.32 -5.04 24.49
C HIS A 483 -8.45 -4.06 23.31
N PHE A 484 -7.33 -3.73 22.67
CA PHE A 484 -7.31 -2.89 21.48
C PHE A 484 -6.45 -3.47 20.36
N LEU A 485 -6.99 -3.46 19.14
CA LEU A 485 -6.33 -3.89 17.91
C LEU A 485 -6.47 -2.78 16.86
N PRO A 486 -5.40 -2.06 16.52
CA PRO A 486 -5.37 -1.19 15.35
C PRO A 486 -5.71 -1.96 14.06
N VAL A 487 -6.57 -1.39 13.23
CA VAL A 487 -6.90 -1.86 11.87
C VAL A 487 -6.84 -0.68 10.89
N HIS A 488 -7.04 -0.95 9.60
CA HIS A 488 -7.01 0.02 8.49
C HIS A 488 -5.75 0.92 8.48
N GLY A 489 -4.70 0.47 7.79
CA GLY A 489 -3.52 1.27 7.51
C GLY A 489 -2.20 0.51 7.49
N GLU A 490 -1.16 1.21 7.03
CA GLU A 490 0.22 0.72 7.02
C GLU A 490 0.69 0.29 8.42
N PHE A 491 1.62 -0.67 8.47
CA PHE A 491 2.14 -1.21 9.73
C PHE A 491 2.73 -0.14 10.67
N ALA A 492 3.24 0.97 10.14
CA ALA A 492 3.69 2.12 10.93
C ALA A 492 2.52 2.84 11.64
N PHE A 493 1.38 2.99 10.97
CA PHE A 493 0.19 3.65 11.51
C PHE A 493 -0.49 2.75 12.53
N LEU A 494 -0.63 1.46 12.22
CA LEU A 494 -1.08 0.46 13.20
C LEU A 494 -0.22 0.51 14.47
N LYS A 495 1.11 0.64 14.32
CA LYS A 495 2.03 0.69 15.46
C LYS A 495 1.90 1.98 16.29
N GLU A 496 1.73 3.13 15.65
CA GLU A 496 1.50 4.39 16.37
C GLU A 496 0.12 4.40 17.07
N HIS A 497 -0.92 3.83 16.45
CA HIS A 497 -2.22 3.71 17.08
C HIS A 497 -2.19 2.75 18.29
N GLU A 498 -1.37 1.69 18.24
CA GLU A 498 -1.08 0.84 19.41
C GLU A 498 -0.44 1.64 20.57
N LEU A 499 0.50 2.54 20.27
CA LEU A 499 1.11 3.42 21.26
C LEU A 499 0.11 4.45 21.81
N LEU A 500 -0.78 4.97 20.96
CA LEU A 500 -1.86 5.87 21.36
C LEU A 500 -2.84 5.19 22.34
N GLY A 501 -3.25 3.95 22.05
CA GLY A 501 -4.08 3.15 22.95
C GLY A 501 -3.44 2.94 24.33
N LYS A 502 -2.13 2.69 24.38
CA LYS A 502 -1.37 2.61 25.64
C LYS A 502 -1.30 3.94 26.39
N ALA A 503 -1.12 5.05 25.66
CA ALA A 503 -1.11 6.39 26.25
C ALA A 503 -2.47 6.74 26.90
N GLN A 504 -3.58 6.28 26.30
CA GLN A 504 -4.92 6.39 26.89
C GLN A 504 -5.24 5.30 27.95
N GLY A 505 -4.23 4.54 28.39
CA GLY A 505 -4.32 3.61 29.53
C GLY A 505 -4.74 2.18 29.20
N ILE A 506 -4.96 1.84 27.92
CA ILE A 506 -5.32 0.47 27.51
C ILE A 506 -4.10 -0.44 27.66
N ARG A 507 -4.21 -1.43 28.56
CA ARG A 507 -3.08 -2.32 28.92
C ARG A 507 -2.81 -3.42 27.90
N HIS A 508 -3.85 -3.87 27.20
CA HIS A 508 -3.81 -5.04 26.33
C HIS A 508 -4.00 -4.60 24.89
N THR A 509 -2.89 -4.29 24.22
CA THR A 509 -2.86 -3.86 22.83
C THR A 509 -1.95 -4.77 22.01
N THR A 510 -2.27 -4.99 20.73
CA THR A 510 -1.35 -5.69 19.81
C THR A 510 -1.56 -5.22 18.39
N VAL A 511 -0.55 -5.39 17.54
CA VAL A 511 -0.66 -5.30 16.07
C VAL A 511 -0.42 -6.70 15.50
N ILE A 512 -1.19 -7.07 14.47
CA ILE A 512 -1.06 -8.31 13.70
C ILE A 512 -1.00 -7.97 12.20
N LYS A 513 -0.69 -8.95 11.36
CA LYS A 513 -0.65 -8.79 9.89
C LYS A 513 -1.69 -9.69 9.21
N ASN A 514 -2.00 -9.40 7.94
CA ASN A 514 -2.79 -10.30 7.09
C ASN A 514 -2.32 -11.77 7.21
N GLY A 515 -3.28 -12.66 7.48
CA GLY A 515 -3.07 -14.09 7.72
C GLY A 515 -2.73 -14.49 9.16
N GLU A 516 -2.35 -13.57 10.05
CA GLU A 516 -2.04 -13.88 11.46
C GLU A 516 -3.33 -13.90 12.28
N MET A 517 -3.70 -15.07 12.84
CA MET A 517 -4.95 -15.17 13.61
C MET A 517 -4.72 -14.84 15.09
N LEU A 518 -5.53 -13.91 15.60
CA LEU A 518 -5.53 -13.48 16.99
C LEU A 518 -6.74 -14.07 17.72
N GLY A 519 -6.49 -14.85 18.76
CA GLY A 519 -7.49 -15.23 19.75
C GLY A 519 -7.52 -14.25 20.91
N VAL A 520 -8.71 -13.91 21.42
CA VAL A 520 -8.93 -13.00 22.54
C VAL A 520 -9.89 -13.64 23.56
N SER A 521 -9.51 -13.59 24.83
CA SER A 521 -10.34 -14.05 25.96
C SER A 521 -10.80 -12.86 26.82
N PRO A 522 -12.07 -12.74 27.20
CA PRO A 522 -12.55 -11.67 28.07
C PRO A 522 -11.90 -11.70 29.46
N LEU A 523 -11.52 -10.54 29.99
CA LEU A 523 -10.83 -10.40 31.27
C LEU A 523 -11.82 -10.46 32.44
N ARG A 524 -12.36 -11.66 32.72
CA ARG A 524 -13.39 -11.87 33.76
C ARG A 524 -12.94 -11.50 35.18
N ASN A 525 -11.64 -11.35 35.45
CA ASN A 525 -11.08 -10.87 36.72
C ASN A 525 -9.70 -10.22 36.52
N GLY A 526 -9.41 -9.12 37.22
CA GLY A 526 -8.12 -8.40 37.18
C GLY A 526 -6.91 -9.12 37.79
N ARG A 527 -6.99 -10.45 37.95
CA ARG A 527 -5.94 -11.36 38.46
C ARG A 527 -5.30 -12.23 37.37
N VAL A 528 -5.79 -12.15 36.13
CA VAL A 528 -5.23 -12.88 34.99
C VAL A 528 -3.88 -12.28 34.60
N LEU A 529 -2.81 -13.10 34.65
CA LEU A 529 -1.44 -12.68 34.30
C LEU A 529 -1.14 -12.73 32.79
N SER A 530 -1.99 -13.38 31.99
CA SER A 530 -1.90 -13.35 30.53
C SER A 530 -2.52 -12.06 29.97
N SER A 531 -2.06 -11.64 28.80
CA SER A 531 -2.53 -10.43 28.12
C SER A 531 -3.92 -10.53 27.48
N GLY A 532 -4.71 -11.57 27.81
CA GLY A 532 -5.97 -11.97 27.17
C GLY A 532 -5.86 -12.43 25.70
N PHE A 533 -4.88 -11.91 24.96
CA PHE A 533 -4.49 -12.35 23.63
C PHE A 533 -3.76 -13.70 23.61
N SER A 534 -3.91 -14.43 22.50
CA SER A 534 -3.06 -15.56 22.11
C SER A 534 -2.96 -15.66 20.59
N THR A 535 -1.76 -15.90 20.05
CA THR A 535 -1.55 -16.14 18.62
C THR A 535 -2.00 -17.55 18.24
N LEU A 536 -2.91 -17.67 17.27
CA LEU A 536 -3.50 -18.94 16.82
C LEU A 536 -2.89 -19.42 15.49
N GLY A 537 -1.60 -19.13 15.31
CA GLY A 537 -0.84 -19.38 14.09
C GLY A 537 -1.04 -18.33 13.00
N ARG A 538 -0.50 -18.62 11.82
CA ARG A 538 -0.57 -17.76 10.64
C ARG A 538 -0.84 -18.58 9.39
N GLU A 539 -1.83 -18.19 8.62
CA GLU A 539 -2.08 -18.71 7.29
C GLU A 539 -1.20 -18.01 6.24
N ASN A 540 -0.71 -18.77 5.26
CA ASN A 540 0.06 -18.22 4.14
C ASN A 540 -0.88 -17.81 2.98
N LEU A 541 -1.67 -16.76 3.24
CA LEU A 541 -2.58 -16.15 2.26
C LEU A 541 -1.83 -15.68 1.01
N LYS A 542 -2.51 -15.74 -0.14
CA LYS A 542 -2.00 -15.27 -1.43
C LYS A 542 -2.79 -14.04 -1.90
N LEU A 543 -2.08 -12.98 -2.24
CA LEU A 543 -2.68 -11.85 -2.97
C LEU A 543 -3.18 -12.33 -4.32
N MET A 544 -4.42 -11.96 -4.65
CA MET A 544 -5.05 -12.23 -5.92
C MET A 544 -5.04 -10.95 -6.75
N TYR A 545 -4.78 -11.09 -8.04
CA TYR A 545 -4.56 -10.01 -8.97
C TYR A 545 -5.59 -10.08 -10.09
N ASN A 546 -6.08 -8.93 -10.53
CA ASN A 546 -6.94 -8.82 -11.71
C ASN A 546 -6.29 -7.93 -12.77
N ASP A 547 -6.16 -8.47 -13.98
CA ASP A 547 -5.64 -7.81 -15.17
C ASP A 547 -6.77 -7.81 -16.23
N GLY A 548 -7.60 -6.76 -16.15
CA GLY A 548 -8.70 -6.49 -17.07
C GLY A 548 -9.88 -7.47 -16.99
N ASP A 549 -10.52 -7.71 -18.14
CA ASP A 549 -11.71 -8.54 -18.31
C ASP A 549 -11.42 -10.05 -18.35
N ARG A 550 -10.14 -10.46 -18.47
CA ARG A 550 -9.76 -11.82 -18.88
C ARG A 550 -8.86 -12.57 -17.91
N ALA A 551 -8.15 -11.86 -17.03
CA ALA A 551 -7.13 -12.47 -16.18
C ALA A 551 -7.40 -12.20 -14.69
N PHE A 552 -7.41 -13.29 -13.92
CA PHE A 552 -7.51 -13.32 -12.48
C PHE A 552 -6.69 -14.50 -11.94
N GLY A 553 -5.79 -14.26 -10.98
CA GLY A 553 -4.86 -15.27 -10.48
C GLY A 553 -3.88 -14.69 -9.46
N THR A 554 -2.89 -15.47 -9.03
CA THR A 554 -1.79 -14.99 -8.19
C THR A 554 -0.72 -14.24 -9.02
N ALA A 555 0.24 -13.60 -8.34
CA ALA A 555 1.37 -12.95 -9.01
C ALA A 555 2.15 -13.90 -9.95
N THR A 556 2.21 -15.20 -9.61
CA THR A 556 2.80 -16.24 -10.45
C THR A 556 1.94 -16.53 -11.68
N ASP A 557 0.62 -16.72 -11.49
CA ASP A 557 -0.29 -17.09 -12.58
C ASP A 557 -0.40 -15.99 -13.66
N LEU A 558 -0.22 -14.72 -13.26
CA LEU A 558 -0.23 -13.56 -14.17
C LEU A 558 1.19 -13.05 -14.54
N CYS A 559 2.24 -13.77 -14.13
CA CYS A 559 3.66 -13.47 -14.36
C CYS A 559 4.10 -12.05 -13.92
N VAL A 560 3.50 -11.48 -12.87
CA VAL A 560 3.65 -10.05 -12.49
C VAL A 560 5.12 -9.69 -12.22
N HIS A 561 5.85 -10.50 -11.45
CA HIS A 561 7.26 -10.25 -11.15
C HIS A 561 8.16 -10.36 -12.41
N GLU A 562 7.83 -11.22 -13.37
CA GLU A 562 8.58 -11.34 -14.63
C GLU A 562 8.45 -10.08 -15.48
N ARG A 563 7.25 -9.46 -15.50
CA ARG A 563 7.02 -8.16 -16.18
C ARG A 563 7.96 -7.09 -15.61
N MET A 564 8.10 -7.02 -14.28
CA MET A 564 9.00 -6.07 -13.61
C MET A 564 10.48 -6.40 -13.85
N GLN A 565 10.87 -7.68 -13.81
CA GLN A 565 12.23 -8.11 -14.16
C GLN A 565 12.60 -7.69 -15.59
N VAL A 566 11.71 -7.92 -16.57
CA VAL A 566 11.93 -7.52 -17.98
C VAL A 566 11.96 -6.00 -18.15
N ALA A 567 11.20 -5.24 -17.34
CA ALA A 567 11.23 -3.78 -17.37
C ALA A 567 12.53 -3.18 -16.79
N LEU A 568 13.08 -3.78 -15.74
CA LEU A 568 14.32 -3.31 -15.08
C LEU A 568 15.59 -3.83 -15.74
N GLU A 569 15.70 -5.14 -15.94
CA GLU A 569 16.93 -5.80 -16.39
C GLU A 569 17.00 -5.95 -17.92
N GLY A 570 15.84 -6.03 -18.57
CA GLY A 570 15.69 -6.25 -20.00
C GLY A 570 15.50 -7.71 -20.41
N LEU A 571 15.35 -7.93 -21.72
CA LEU A 571 15.16 -9.24 -22.33
C LEU A 571 16.08 -9.42 -23.54
N ILE A 572 16.80 -10.54 -23.59
CA ILE A 572 17.54 -11.03 -24.75
C ILE A 572 16.82 -12.26 -25.31
N VAL A 573 16.50 -12.24 -26.61
CA VAL A 573 16.06 -13.43 -27.35
C VAL A 573 17.12 -13.80 -28.36
N ALA A 574 17.69 -14.99 -28.26
CA ALA A 574 18.70 -15.53 -29.16
C ALA A 574 18.15 -16.75 -29.91
N SER A 575 17.88 -16.58 -31.21
CA SER A 575 17.49 -17.67 -32.12
C SER A 575 18.76 -18.17 -32.82
N VAL A 576 18.99 -19.48 -32.74
CA VAL A 576 20.25 -20.12 -33.16
C VAL A 576 19.93 -21.38 -33.97
N GLU A 577 20.12 -21.29 -35.28
CA GLU A 577 20.03 -22.44 -36.18
C GLU A 577 21.39 -23.15 -36.19
N VAL A 578 21.45 -24.35 -35.62
CA VAL A 578 22.66 -25.15 -35.38
C VAL A 578 22.98 -26.00 -36.60
N PHE A 579 24.24 -25.91 -37.06
CA PHE A 579 24.77 -26.69 -38.18
C PHE A 579 25.73 -27.75 -37.62
N ARG A 580 25.26 -29.00 -37.54
CA ARG A 580 26.09 -30.18 -37.32
C ARG A 580 26.70 -30.60 -38.66
N ASP A 581 28.01 -30.44 -38.79
CA ASP A 581 28.75 -30.82 -39.99
C ASP A 581 29.58 -32.09 -39.70
N PRO A 582 29.11 -33.29 -40.09
CA PRO A 582 29.84 -34.53 -39.85
C PRO A 582 31.05 -34.71 -40.78
N THR A 583 31.24 -33.84 -41.78
CA THR A 583 32.42 -33.85 -42.65
C THR A 583 33.53 -32.90 -42.19
N ALA A 584 33.28 -32.12 -41.14
CA ALA A 584 34.30 -31.39 -40.39
C ALA A 584 35.10 -32.33 -39.45
N ALA A 585 35.61 -33.43 -39.99
CA ALA A 585 36.70 -34.17 -39.37
C ALA A 585 37.97 -33.28 -39.38
N PRO A 586 38.88 -33.42 -38.40
CA PRO A 586 40.19 -32.79 -38.52
C PRO A 586 40.89 -33.30 -39.78
N ALA A 587 41.53 -32.41 -40.54
CA ALA A 587 42.42 -32.84 -41.61
C ALA A 587 43.63 -33.53 -40.96
N GLU A 588 43.89 -34.78 -41.35
CA GLU A 588 45.10 -35.50 -40.93
C GLU A 588 46.33 -34.76 -41.49
N SER A 589 46.91 -33.92 -40.62
CA SER A 589 48.14 -33.18 -40.85
C SER A 589 49.23 -33.93 -40.11
N ASP A 590 50.10 -34.60 -40.86
CA ASP A 590 51.17 -35.47 -40.34
C ASP A 590 52.41 -34.65 -39.91
N ASP A 591 52.17 -33.62 -39.09
CA ASP A 591 53.19 -32.77 -38.48
C ASP A 591 52.86 -32.61 -36.99
N ARG A 592 53.83 -32.91 -36.13
CA ARG A 592 53.70 -32.77 -34.68
C ARG A 592 54.44 -31.52 -34.21
N ASP A 593 53.71 -30.44 -33.94
CA ASP A 593 54.09 -29.48 -32.89
C ASP A 593 52.91 -28.57 -32.48
N GLU A 594 53.08 -27.96 -31.30
CA GLU A 594 52.22 -27.04 -30.53
C GLU A 594 50.99 -26.38 -31.23
N TYR A 595 49.76 -26.85 -30.92
CA TYR A 595 48.70 -26.08 -30.22
C TYR A 595 47.39 -26.89 -30.05
N GLU A 596 46.86 -27.03 -28.82
CA GLU A 596 45.47 -27.49 -28.62
C GLU A 596 44.50 -26.32 -28.87
N GLY A 597 43.80 -26.31 -30.02
CA GLY A 597 42.88 -25.19 -30.29
C GLY A 597 41.93 -25.21 -31.50
N GLU A 598 41.91 -26.24 -32.36
CA GLU A 598 41.20 -26.14 -33.66
C GLU A 598 39.92 -27.00 -33.82
N GLY A 599 38.89 -26.37 -34.41
CA GLY A 599 37.98 -27.02 -35.36
C GLY A 599 36.68 -27.68 -34.86
N THR A 600 36.67 -28.36 -33.71
CA THR A 600 35.61 -29.36 -33.39
C THR A 600 34.25 -28.83 -32.90
N GLY A 601 34.04 -27.51 -32.91
CA GLY A 601 32.84 -26.86 -32.35
C GLY A 601 31.62 -26.79 -33.26
N LEU A 602 30.42 -26.84 -32.68
CA LEU A 602 29.17 -26.57 -33.40
C LEU A 602 29.18 -25.18 -34.06
N ARG A 603 28.68 -25.09 -35.29
CA ARG A 603 28.47 -23.81 -36.01
C ARG A 603 26.99 -23.41 -35.95
N GLY A 604 26.68 -22.13 -36.13
CA GLY A 604 25.29 -21.68 -36.08
C GLY A 604 25.00 -20.34 -36.76
N ARG A 605 23.80 -20.20 -37.35
CA ARG A 605 23.27 -18.93 -37.85
C ARG A 605 22.52 -18.24 -36.70
N ILE A 606 23.05 -17.10 -36.25
CA ILE A 606 22.63 -16.45 -34.99
C ILE A 606 21.85 -15.16 -35.27
N ARG A 607 20.65 -15.06 -34.68
CA ARG A 607 19.83 -13.85 -34.64
C ARG A 607 19.51 -13.49 -33.18
N ILE A 608 20.13 -12.43 -32.68
CA ILE A 608 19.86 -11.86 -31.36
C ILE A 608 18.90 -10.67 -31.50
N THR A 609 17.94 -10.56 -30.60
CA THR A 609 17.05 -9.40 -30.45
C THR A 609 16.97 -9.01 -28.99
N THR A 610 17.16 -7.73 -28.68
CA THR A 610 17.04 -7.18 -27.32
C THR A 610 15.78 -6.33 -27.16
N ARG A 611 15.24 -6.27 -25.94
CA ARG A 611 14.10 -5.43 -25.55
C ARG A 611 14.35 -4.84 -24.15
N CYS A 612 13.88 -3.61 -23.93
CA CYS A 612 14.07 -2.86 -22.67
C CYS A 612 15.56 -2.68 -22.25
N MET A 613 16.48 -2.64 -23.23
CA MET A 613 17.93 -2.52 -23.01
C MET A 613 18.52 -1.40 -23.88
N TRP A 614 19.50 -0.67 -23.32
CA TRP A 614 20.36 0.21 -24.10
C TRP A 614 21.37 -0.63 -24.90
N THR A 615 21.41 -0.44 -26.22
CA THR A 615 22.21 -1.25 -27.15
C THR A 615 23.55 -0.64 -27.55
N ASP A 616 23.85 0.57 -27.07
CA ASP A 616 25.11 1.28 -27.32
C ASP A 616 25.49 1.37 -28.82
N GLY A 617 24.56 1.87 -29.64
CA GLY A 617 24.73 1.98 -31.09
C GLY A 617 24.75 0.64 -31.85
N GLY A 618 24.57 -0.48 -31.16
CA GLY A 618 24.71 -1.84 -31.70
C GLY A 618 25.78 -2.66 -30.97
N ARG A 619 26.77 -2.00 -30.34
CA ARG A 619 27.95 -2.64 -29.75
C ARG A 619 27.63 -3.72 -28.73
N LEU A 620 26.54 -3.58 -27.97
CA LEU A 620 26.06 -4.63 -27.07
C LEU A 620 25.61 -5.87 -27.85
N VAL A 621 24.87 -5.71 -28.95
CA VAL A 621 24.34 -6.82 -29.75
C VAL A 621 25.48 -7.59 -30.43
N ASP A 622 26.52 -6.88 -30.88
CA ASP A 622 27.72 -7.51 -31.47
C ASP A 622 28.55 -8.25 -30.42
N TYR A 623 28.74 -7.69 -29.23
CA TYR A 623 29.41 -8.37 -28.12
C TYR A 623 28.62 -9.59 -27.61
N LEU A 624 27.29 -9.51 -27.59
CA LEU A 624 26.42 -10.67 -27.32
C LEU A 624 26.56 -11.72 -28.43
N ARG A 625 26.58 -11.33 -29.73
CA ARG A 625 26.79 -12.24 -30.87
C ARG A 625 28.11 -13.00 -30.75
N GLN A 626 29.22 -12.29 -30.55
CA GLN A 626 30.55 -12.87 -30.36
C GLN A 626 30.57 -13.86 -29.17
N SER A 627 29.80 -13.57 -28.12
CA SER A 627 29.65 -14.44 -26.95
C SER A 627 28.83 -15.72 -27.26
N VAL A 628 27.87 -15.68 -28.19
CA VAL A 628 27.15 -16.87 -28.69
C VAL A 628 28.03 -17.69 -29.61
N GLU A 629 28.79 -17.05 -30.51
CA GLU A 629 29.72 -17.71 -31.44
C GLU A 629 30.81 -18.46 -30.65
N SER A 630 31.40 -17.81 -29.64
CA SER A 630 32.36 -18.43 -28.72
C SER A 630 31.74 -19.57 -27.90
N ALA A 631 30.46 -19.47 -27.52
CA ALA A 631 29.76 -20.52 -26.80
C ALA A 631 29.52 -21.76 -27.68
N LEU A 632 29.05 -21.56 -28.91
CA LEU A 632 28.82 -22.60 -29.93
C LEU A 632 30.11 -23.33 -30.31
N ALA A 633 31.19 -22.58 -30.57
CA ALA A 633 32.51 -23.14 -30.89
C ALA A 633 33.10 -23.98 -29.73
N SER A 634 32.54 -23.87 -28.51
CA SER A 634 32.91 -24.69 -27.35
C SER A 634 31.84 -25.75 -26.98
N CYS A 635 30.93 -26.08 -27.90
CA CYS A 635 30.01 -27.21 -27.79
C CYS A 635 30.45 -28.34 -28.73
N TYR A 636 30.49 -29.55 -28.19
CA TYR A 636 30.78 -30.78 -28.96
C TYR A 636 29.64 -31.12 -29.93
N LEU A 637 29.97 -31.86 -31.00
CA LEU A 637 29.04 -32.22 -32.08
C LEU A 637 27.82 -33.07 -31.61
N ASP A 638 27.93 -33.75 -30.47
CA ASP A 638 26.89 -34.61 -29.86
C ASP A 638 25.89 -33.84 -28.98
N TYR A 639 26.17 -32.57 -28.62
CA TYR A 639 25.33 -31.80 -27.70
C TYR A 639 23.90 -31.67 -28.23
N THR A 640 22.92 -32.13 -27.44
CA THR A 640 21.49 -31.91 -27.71
C THR A 640 21.14 -30.42 -27.71
N LEU A 641 20.09 -30.01 -28.44
CA LEU A 641 19.65 -28.61 -28.47
C LEU A 641 19.50 -27.98 -27.06
N PRO A 642 18.91 -28.66 -26.04
CA PRO A 642 18.85 -28.10 -24.69
C PRO A 642 20.21 -28.00 -23.95
N GLN A 643 21.26 -28.70 -24.37
CA GLN A 643 22.63 -28.45 -23.89
C GLN A 643 23.22 -27.18 -24.53
N VAL A 644 23.00 -27.01 -25.84
CA VAL A 644 23.40 -25.81 -26.59
C VAL A 644 22.72 -24.55 -26.03
N GLU A 645 21.40 -24.60 -25.81
CA GLU A 645 20.62 -23.49 -25.22
C GLU A 645 21.13 -23.08 -23.84
N ARG A 646 21.40 -24.04 -22.95
CA ARG A 646 21.95 -23.77 -21.61
C ARG A 646 23.36 -23.17 -21.65
N LYS A 647 24.23 -23.64 -22.57
CA LYS A 647 25.57 -23.06 -22.77
C LYS A 647 25.48 -21.61 -23.24
N ILE A 648 24.68 -21.36 -24.28
CA ILE A 648 24.48 -20.04 -24.90
C ILE A 648 23.81 -19.07 -23.92
N GLY A 649 22.77 -19.50 -23.20
CA GLY A 649 22.10 -18.67 -22.20
C GLY A 649 23.03 -18.26 -21.05
N THR A 650 23.91 -19.17 -20.63
CA THR A 650 24.95 -18.88 -19.63
C THR A 650 25.97 -17.86 -20.16
N ALA A 651 26.38 -17.98 -21.43
CA ALA A 651 27.30 -17.03 -22.06
C ALA A 651 26.66 -15.64 -22.21
N LEU A 652 25.42 -15.56 -22.68
CA LEU A 652 24.65 -14.31 -22.82
C LEU A 652 24.43 -13.61 -21.47
N LYS A 653 24.02 -14.33 -20.42
CA LYS A 653 23.85 -13.73 -19.07
C LYS A 653 25.18 -13.20 -18.51
N LYS A 654 26.32 -13.89 -18.73
CA LYS A 654 27.66 -13.40 -18.39
C LYS A 654 28.09 -12.18 -19.22
N ALA A 655 27.79 -12.18 -20.52
CA ALA A 655 28.15 -11.10 -21.44
C ALA A 655 27.39 -9.81 -21.12
N ALA A 656 26.08 -9.89 -20.89
CA ALA A 656 25.27 -8.75 -20.44
C ALA A 656 25.75 -8.19 -19.09
N GLN A 657 26.00 -9.06 -18.11
CA GLN A 657 26.54 -8.66 -16.79
C GLN A 657 27.91 -7.96 -16.92
N LYS A 658 28.75 -8.35 -17.88
CA LYS A 658 30.07 -7.72 -18.11
C LYS A 658 30.00 -6.41 -18.92
N PHE A 659 29.05 -6.26 -19.84
CA PHE A 659 28.97 -5.07 -20.71
C PHE A 659 28.10 -3.94 -20.12
N ILE A 660 26.92 -4.27 -19.58
CA ILE A 660 25.94 -3.27 -19.06
C ILE A 660 25.67 -3.39 -17.55
N ASN A 661 26.35 -4.30 -16.84
CA ASN A 661 26.15 -4.57 -15.42
C ASN A 661 24.70 -4.97 -15.02
N ARG A 662 23.96 -5.59 -15.95
CA ARG A 662 22.57 -6.06 -15.75
C ARG A 662 22.43 -7.57 -15.93
N ARG A 663 21.30 -8.11 -15.48
CA ARG A 663 20.90 -9.52 -15.53
C ARG A 663 19.60 -9.70 -16.32
N PRO A 664 19.58 -9.34 -17.63
CA PRO A 664 18.40 -9.49 -18.46
C PRO A 664 17.92 -10.94 -18.45
N GLU A 665 16.62 -11.15 -18.65
CA GLU A 665 16.14 -12.49 -18.91
C GLU A 665 16.59 -12.94 -20.32
N VAL A 666 16.90 -14.22 -20.48
CA VAL A 666 17.53 -14.74 -21.71
C VAL A 666 16.80 -15.98 -22.20
N ILE A 667 16.06 -15.79 -23.28
CA ILE A 667 15.41 -16.87 -24.02
C ILE A 667 16.36 -17.27 -25.16
N VAL A 668 16.80 -18.52 -25.14
CA VAL A 668 17.53 -19.13 -26.28
C VAL A 668 16.59 -20.13 -26.95
N ILE A 669 16.54 -20.11 -28.28
CA ILE A 669 15.79 -21.05 -29.10
C ILE A 669 16.77 -21.66 -30.09
N ALA A 670 17.17 -22.91 -29.86
CA ALA A 670 18.03 -23.64 -30.76
C ALA A 670 17.21 -24.58 -31.67
N THR A 671 17.54 -24.61 -32.96
CA THR A 671 16.92 -25.50 -33.94
C THR A 671 18.01 -26.14 -34.80
N GLU A 672 17.89 -27.39 -35.21
CA GLU A 672 18.77 -27.94 -36.25
C GLU A 672 18.56 -27.20 -37.57
N ALA A 673 19.62 -27.04 -38.36
CA ALA A 673 19.55 -26.52 -39.72
C ALA A 673 18.76 -27.47 -40.64
N SER A 674 18.09 -26.92 -41.64
CA SER A 674 17.37 -27.73 -42.64
C SER A 674 18.37 -28.51 -43.52
N PRO A 675 18.09 -29.78 -43.90
CA PRO A 675 18.95 -30.54 -44.79
C PRO A 675 19.24 -29.79 -46.10
N GLY A 676 20.51 -29.58 -46.42
CA GLY A 676 20.95 -28.81 -47.59
C GLY A 676 21.06 -27.29 -47.38
N ALA A 677 20.80 -26.75 -46.18
CA ALA A 677 21.10 -25.36 -45.87
C ALA A 677 22.62 -25.12 -45.82
N ALA A 678 23.10 -24.09 -46.52
CA ALA A 678 24.51 -23.72 -46.48
C ALA A 678 24.89 -23.09 -45.11
N PRO A 679 26.02 -23.49 -44.50
CA PRO A 679 26.51 -22.90 -43.26
C PRO A 679 26.96 -21.44 -43.48
N PRO A 680 26.92 -20.59 -42.44
CA PRO A 680 27.38 -19.20 -42.55
C PRO A 680 28.91 -19.12 -42.78
N PRO A 681 29.40 -18.11 -43.54
CA PRO A 681 30.83 -17.94 -43.80
C PRO A 681 31.61 -17.49 -42.55
N LEU A 682 32.85 -17.94 -42.46
CA LEU A 682 33.79 -17.61 -41.38
C LEU A 682 34.10 -16.10 -41.37
N THR A 683 33.59 -15.38 -40.37
CA THR A 683 33.76 -13.93 -40.22
C THR A 683 34.76 -13.62 -39.09
N THR A 684 36.04 -13.52 -39.43
CA THR A 684 37.17 -13.29 -38.50
C THR A 684 37.27 -11.84 -38.01
N THR A 685 36.19 -11.30 -37.44
CA THR A 685 36.17 -9.92 -36.90
C THR A 685 36.82 -9.83 -35.52
N LYS A 686 38.12 -9.49 -35.49
CA LYS A 686 38.84 -9.11 -34.27
C LYS A 686 38.33 -7.76 -33.72
N ILE A 687 37.25 -7.79 -32.94
CA ILE A 687 36.77 -6.63 -32.17
C ILE A 687 37.58 -6.56 -30.86
N SER A 688 38.14 -5.38 -30.56
CA SER A 688 38.87 -5.13 -29.32
C SER A 688 37.92 -5.13 -28.11
N PRO A 689 38.37 -5.54 -26.91
CA PRO A 689 37.55 -5.41 -25.71
C PRO A 689 37.17 -3.93 -25.48
N PRO A 690 35.98 -3.64 -24.91
CA PRO A 690 35.62 -2.27 -24.57
C PRO A 690 36.69 -1.69 -23.62
N PRO A 691 37.19 -0.46 -23.87
CA PRO A 691 38.22 0.13 -23.02
C PRO A 691 37.68 0.32 -21.60
N ALA A 692 38.54 0.10 -20.60
CA ALA A 692 38.17 0.31 -19.21
C ALA A 692 37.77 1.79 -18.99
N THR A 693 36.48 2.04 -18.79
CA THR A 693 35.93 3.40 -18.70
C THR A 693 36.23 4.05 -17.36
N SER A 694 37.44 4.60 -17.23
CA SER A 694 37.67 5.70 -16.29
C SER A 694 36.80 6.88 -16.71
N HIS A 695 35.76 7.22 -15.95
CA HIS A 695 34.90 8.36 -16.21
C HIS A 695 35.62 9.70 -15.96
N LYS A 696 36.53 10.07 -16.86
CA LYS A 696 36.95 11.46 -16.98
C LYS A 696 35.82 12.24 -17.65
N PHE A 697 35.18 13.13 -16.90
CA PHE A 697 34.27 14.12 -17.49
C PHE A 697 35.00 14.91 -18.55
N GLY A 698 34.56 14.81 -19.81
CA GLY A 698 35.10 15.60 -20.90
C GLY A 698 34.83 17.08 -20.65
N LYS A 699 35.86 17.93 -20.78
CA LYS A 699 35.65 19.39 -20.78
C LYS A 699 34.71 19.73 -21.93
N PHE A 700 33.64 20.47 -21.63
CA PHE A 700 32.72 20.98 -22.64
C PHE A 700 33.47 21.92 -23.58
N VAL A 701 33.55 21.56 -24.87
CA VAL A 701 34.02 22.45 -25.94
C VAL A 701 32.78 22.83 -26.74
N PRO A 702 32.32 24.10 -26.73
CA PRO A 702 31.15 24.51 -27.48
C PRO A 702 31.50 24.64 -28.96
N GLU A 703 31.11 23.66 -29.77
CA GLU A 703 31.30 23.73 -31.22
C GLU A 703 30.22 24.54 -31.94
N LYS A 704 30.57 25.04 -33.13
CA LYS A 704 30.01 26.25 -33.74
C LYS A 704 28.54 26.09 -34.16
N THR A 705 27.77 27.15 -33.93
CA THR A 705 26.39 27.32 -34.41
C THR A 705 26.29 27.17 -35.93
N VAL A 706 25.44 26.27 -36.41
CA VAL A 706 25.10 26.17 -37.83
C VAL A 706 24.08 27.27 -38.18
N THR A 707 24.51 28.28 -38.94
CA THR A 707 23.63 29.34 -39.45
C THR A 707 22.71 28.81 -40.55
N VAL A 708 21.42 28.66 -40.25
CA VAL A 708 20.37 28.45 -41.26
C VAL A 708 20.14 29.79 -41.98
N LYS A 709 20.35 29.82 -43.30
CA LYS A 709 19.98 30.97 -44.14
C LYS A 709 18.47 30.95 -44.39
N SER A 710 17.73 31.90 -43.82
CA SER A 710 16.40 32.28 -44.29
C SER A 710 16.49 33.48 -45.22
N SER A 711 15.74 33.47 -46.32
CA SER A 711 15.73 34.52 -47.34
C SER A 711 14.67 35.57 -47.06
N SER A 712 15.07 36.83 -46.84
CA SER A 712 14.16 37.96 -46.71
C SER A 712 13.97 38.69 -48.04
N THR A 713 12.75 38.72 -48.55
CA THR A 713 12.31 39.78 -49.49
C THR A 713 11.84 40.98 -48.68
N ALA A 714 12.26 42.18 -49.06
CA ALA A 714 12.15 43.37 -48.21
C ALA A 714 10.86 44.19 -48.44
N LYS A 715 10.37 44.79 -47.35
CA LYS A 715 9.78 46.15 -47.32
C LYS A 715 9.92 46.73 -45.91
N ALA A 716 9.91 48.05 -45.80
CA ALA A 716 10.39 48.79 -44.62
C ALA A 716 9.32 49.76 -44.05
N ARG A 717 9.70 50.42 -42.94
CA ARG A 717 8.87 51.23 -42.01
C ARG A 717 8.11 50.38 -40.98
N ASP A 718 7.92 50.81 -39.73
CA ASP A 718 8.31 52.09 -39.10
C ASP A 718 8.88 51.89 -37.67
N SER A 719 9.29 52.98 -37.04
CA SER A 719 9.99 53.03 -35.76
C SER A 719 9.08 53.08 -34.53
N THR A 720 9.53 52.50 -33.40
CA THR A 720 9.68 53.21 -32.10
C THR A 720 10.37 52.32 -31.06
N LYS A 721 10.82 52.93 -29.95
CA LYS A 721 11.59 52.30 -28.87
C LYS A 721 10.69 51.56 -27.87
N LEU A 722 11.19 50.46 -27.28
CA LEU A 722 11.62 50.49 -25.88
C LEU A 722 12.61 49.37 -25.55
N GLU A 723 13.66 49.69 -24.81
CA GLU A 723 14.53 48.73 -24.14
C GLU A 723 14.10 48.61 -22.67
N THR A 724 14.23 47.42 -22.09
CA THR A 724 14.74 47.32 -20.71
C THR A 724 15.35 45.94 -20.51
N LEU A 725 16.63 45.91 -20.18
CA LEU A 725 17.34 44.68 -19.81
C LEU A 725 17.12 44.35 -18.34
N SER A 726 17.13 43.05 -18.04
CA SER A 726 17.38 42.52 -16.70
C SER A 726 18.71 43.03 -16.15
N THR A 727 18.80 43.32 -14.84
CA THR A 727 19.73 42.63 -13.94
C THR A 727 19.36 42.87 -12.46
N THR A 728 19.26 41.75 -11.74
CA THR A 728 19.48 41.49 -10.30
C THR A 728 19.97 42.62 -9.37
N VAL A 729 19.43 42.68 -8.15
CA VAL A 729 20.24 42.80 -6.90
C VAL A 729 19.46 42.28 -5.69
N THR A 730 20.19 41.82 -4.66
CA THR A 730 19.69 41.32 -3.37
C THR A 730 19.13 42.43 -2.47
N VAL A 731 18.20 42.08 -1.56
CA VAL A 731 17.75 42.98 -0.48
C VAL A 731 18.20 42.45 0.88
N SER A 732 18.71 43.37 1.71
CA SER A 732 18.86 43.21 3.16
C SER A 732 18.23 44.43 3.83
N SER A 733 17.55 44.22 4.95
CA SER A 733 17.13 45.26 5.91
C SER A 733 18.37 45.95 6.53
N PRO A 734 18.30 47.15 7.18
CA PRO A 734 17.15 47.68 7.92
C PRO A 734 16.93 49.24 7.93
N ALA A 735 16.01 49.67 8.82
CA ALA A 735 15.90 50.98 9.51
C ALA A 735 15.26 52.22 8.82
N ASP A 736 14.07 52.56 9.33
CA ASP A 736 13.50 53.87 9.75
C ASP A 736 14.07 55.22 9.24
N GLU A 737 13.17 56.14 8.83
CA GLU A 737 12.89 57.39 9.57
C GLU A 737 11.55 58.10 9.15
N HIS A 738 11.30 59.33 9.63
CA HIS A 738 9.98 59.91 10.00
C HIS A 738 9.25 60.85 8.98
N THR A 739 8.05 61.32 9.41
CA THR A 739 7.22 62.49 8.96
C THR A 739 6.16 62.25 7.86
N ASP A 740 4.96 62.87 7.87
CA ASP A 740 4.10 63.39 8.96
C ASP A 740 2.64 63.57 8.47
N GLY A 741 1.64 63.65 9.36
CA GLY A 741 0.26 64.03 8.97
C GLY A 741 -0.90 63.57 9.88
N ALA A 742 -1.76 64.51 10.30
CA ALA A 742 -2.95 64.28 11.15
C ALA A 742 -4.19 63.82 10.32
N SER A 743 -5.34 63.41 10.87
CA SER A 743 -5.97 63.79 12.16
C SER A 743 -7.16 62.90 12.60
N VAL A 744 -7.45 62.84 13.92
CA VAL A 744 -8.82 62.87 14.54
C VAL A 744 -9.82 61.75 14.12
N ARG A 745 -10.45 60.92 14.97
CA ARG A 745 -10.69 60.82 16.44
C ARG A 745 -11.46 59.49 16.74
N ASP A 746 -11.71 58.98 17.96
CA ASP A 746 -11.12 59.10 19.32
C ASP A 746 -11.61 57.90 20.19
N GLY A 747 -10.80 57.36 21.10
CA GLY A 747 -11.25 56.61 22.31
C GLY A 747 -11.57 55.10 22.20
N ALA A 748 -11.22 54.26 23.19
CA ALA A 748 -10.35 54.47 24.37
C ALA A 748 -9.81 53.14 24.92
N ALA A 749 -8.54 53.12 25.36
CA ALA A 749 -7.93 52.02 26.12
C ALA A 749 -6.81 52.56 27.04
N VAL A 750 -6.66 51.99 28.23
CA VAL A 750 -5.70 52.46 29.26
C VAL A 750 -4.43 51.60 29.24
N LYS A 751 -3.26 52.24 29.38
CA LYS A 751 -1.94 51.59 29.45
C LYS A 751 -1.56 51.25 30.90
N THR A 752 -0.78 50.19 31.07
CA THR A 752 0.36 50.19 32.02
C THR A 752 1.55 49.48 31.38
N THR A 753 2.76 49.97 31.65
CA THR A 753 4.06 49.46 31.17
C THR A 753 4.83 48.77 32.30
N VAL A 754 5.83 47.95 31.95
CA VAL A 754 7.17 47.91 32.59
C VAL A 754 8.12 47.04 31.74
N ALA A 755 9.43 47.29 31.84
CA ALA A 755 10.52 46.63 31.11
C ALA A 755 11.54 46.02 32.11
N PRO A 756 12.61 45.30 31.69
CA PRO A 756 13.14 44.16 32.44
C PRO A 756 14.27 44.47 33.43
N GLU A 757 14.53 43.51 34.32
CA GLU A 757 15.76 43.43 35.14
C GLU A 757 16.51 42.10 34.93
N SER A 758 17.81 42.12 35.23
CA SER A 758 18.77 41.01 35.11
C SER A 758 19.60 40.92 36.39
N ILE A 759 19.76 39.73 36.97
CA ILE A 759 20.52 39.55 38.22
C ILE A 759 21.57 38.43 38.11
N HIS A 760 22.73 38.67 38.74
CA HIS A 760 23.92 37.82 38.75
C HIS A 760 23.85 36.65 39.75
N ILE A 761 24.75 35.68 39.57
CA ILE A 761 25.05 34.60 40.52
C ILE A 761 25.96 35.13 41.65
N VAL A 762 25.70 34.74 42.90
CA VAL A 762 26.57 34.94 44.07
C VAL A 762 26.72 33.63 44.84
N VAL A 763 27.88 33.40 45.46
CA VAL A 763 28.22 32.18 46.22
C VAL A 763 28.18 32.45 47.73
N GLY A 764 27.69 31.49 48.52
CA GLY A 764 27.67 31.51 49.98
C GLY A 764 27.71 30.10 50.58
N SER A 765 28.12 29.95 51.84
CA SER A 765 28.55 28.66 52.42
C SER A 765 28.10 28.41 53.87
N ALA A 766 27.98 27.13 54.23
CA ALA A 766 27.75 26.60 55.59
C ALA A 766 26.36 26.91 56.20
N GLY A 767 25.84 26.11 57.15
CA GLY A 767 26.38 24.87 57.72
C GLY A 767 25.43 24.23 58.75
N GLU A 768 26.03 23.46 59.67
CA GLU A 768 25.45 22.86 60.89
C GLU A 768 24.53 21.61 60.78
N SER A 769 24.72 20.73 61.75
CA SER A 769 23.93 19.53 62.10
C SER A 769 23.74 19.54 63.62
N PRO A 770 22.77 18.79 64.16
CA PRO A 770 23.19 17.81 65.18
C PRO A 770 22.44 16.46 65.19
N THR A 771 23.06 15.49 65.87
CA THR A 771 22.65 14.08 66.15
C THR A 771 22.25 13.91 67.64
N PRO A 772 21.96 12.70 68.24
CA PRO A 772 21.85 11.30 67.75
C PRO A 772 20.38 10.78 67.83
N ALA A 773 19.90 9.65 68.39
CA ALA A 773 20.38 8.45 69.13
C ALA A 773 19.23 7.38 69.19
N GLN A 774 19.31 6.12 69.67
CA GLN A 774 20.36 5.09 69.87
C GLN A 774 19.70 3.73 70.28
N SER A 775 20.47 2.62 70.35
CA SER A 775 20.12 1.26 70.88
C SER A 775 19.11 0.39 70.11
N GLY A 776 19.16 -0.96 70.12
CA GLY A 776 20.24 -1.84 70.63
C GLY A 776 19.98 -3.37 70.53
N THR A 777 20.86 -4.08 69.80
CA THR A 777 21.33 -5.49 69.97
C THR A 777 20.40 -6.68 70.32
N THR A 778 20.52 -7.77 69.54
CA THR A 778 20.77 -9.16 70.05
C THR A 778 21.22 -10.11 68.93
N THR A 779 21.62 -11.35 69.28
CA THR A 779 22.27 -12.37 68.40
C THR A 779 21.66 -13.78 68.69
N SER A 780 22.00 -14.92 68.08
CA SER A 780 23.23 -15.36 67.38
C SER A 780 23.01 -16.60 66.48
N SER A 781 24.05 -17.02 65.74
CA SER A 781 24.25 -18.33 65.08
C SER A 781 23.46 -18.64 63.78
N GLY A 782 23.95 -19.50 62.88
CA GLY A 782 25.27 -20.13 62.83
C GLY A 782 25.29 -21.54 62.20
N ALA A 783 25.21 -21.62 60.86
CA ALA A 783 25.50 -22.83 60.10
C ALA A 783 25.94 -22.45 58.67
N ALA A 784 26.79 -23.26 58.05
CA ALA A 784 27.25 -23.07 56.67
C ALA A 784 27.11 -24.37 55.87
N SER A 785 26.66 -24.25 54.62
CA SER A 785 26.64 -25.31 53.62
C SER A 785 26.88 -24.69 52.25
N LEU A 786 27.86 -25.20 51.51
CA LEU A 786 28.11 -24.77 50.13
C LEU A 786 27.06 -25.38 49.21
N GLU A 787 26.53 -24.60 48.27
CA GLU A 787 26.11 -25.13 46.96
C GLU A 787 26.25 -24.04 45.89
N SER A 788 26.48 -24.44 44.65
CA SER A 788 27.04 -23.56 43.60
C SER A 788 25.99 -22.98 42.66
N GLU A 789 25.76 -21.65 42.70
CA GLU A 789 24.92 -20.97 41.71
C GLU A 789 25.62 -20.81 40.34
N VAL A 790 25.07 -21.46 39.32
CA VAL A 790 25.40 -21.19 37.92
C VAL A 790 24.67 -19.93 37.45
N GLN A 791 25.30 -18.77 37.57
CA GLN A 791 24.69 -17.50 37.16
C GLN A 791 24.58 -17.35 35.63
N SER A 792 23.33 -17.35 35.14
CA SER A 792 23.02 -17.06 33.74
C SER A 792 23.20 -15.56 33.41
N ARG A 793 23.80 -15.26 32.25
CA ARG A 793 24.20 -13.90 31.86
C ARG A 793 23.00 -13.00 31.52
N ARG A 794 22.52 -12.21 32.49
CA ARG A 794 21.68 -11.03 32.23
C ARG A 794 22.48 -9.98 31.42
N VAL A 795 21.91 -9.51 30.31
CA VAL A 795 22.48 -8.40 29.52
C VAL A 795 22.48 -7.13 30.35
N ARG A 796 23.67 -6.58 30.64
CA ARG A 796 23.83 -5.37 31.46
C ARG A 796 23.36 -4.13 30.69
N LYS A 797 22.30 -3.47 31.16
CA LYS A 797 21.83 -2.15 30.69
C LYS A 797 22.99 -1.13 30.77
N TRP A 798 23.12 -0.27 29.75
CA TRP A 798 24.14 0.78 29.73
C TRP A 798 23.89 1.82 30.85
N ARG A 799 24.94 2.23 31.55
CA ARG A 799 24.93 3.27 32.59
C ARG A 799 25.22 4.65 31.99
N SER A 800 24.86 5.74 32.69
CA SER A 800 25.08 7.11 32.19
C SER A 800 26.56 7.44 32.02
N VAL A 801 27.37 7.17 33.05
CA VAL A 801 28.84 7.37 33.03
C VAL A 801 29.50 6.55 31.91
N GLU A 802 29.13 5.28 31.79
CA GLU A 802 29.58 4.35 30.74
C GLU A 802 29.20 4.83 29.33
N THR A 803 28.06 5.51 29.19
CA THR A 803 27.61 6.09 27.91
C THR A 803 28.40 7.35 27.55
N LEU A 804 28.69 8.21 28.53
CA LEU A 804 29.53 9.40 28.35
C LEU A 804 30.98 9.02 28.02
N GLU A 805 31.53 8.00 28.68
CA GLU A 805 32.89 7.53 28.42
C GLU A 805 32.99 6.85 27.03
N LEU A 806 31.97 6.11 26.58
CA LEU A 806 31.89 5.65 25.18
C LEU A 806 31.95 6.83 24.19
N ILE A 807 31.24 7.93 24.47
CA ILE A 807 31.24 9.12 23.59
C ILE A 807 32.65 9.74 23.55
N LYS A 808 33.26 9.93 24.71
CA LYS A 808 34.62 10.49 24.87
C LYS A 808 35.69 9.62 24.18
N VAL A 809 35.75 8.33 24.48
CA VAL A 809 36.66 7.35 23.85
C VAL A 809 36.46 7.33 22.34
N ARG A 810 35.22 7.27 21.85
CA ARG A 810 34.94 7.23 20.41
C ARG A 810 35.28 8.54 19.70
N SER A 811 35.15 9.69 20.37
CA SER A 811 35.50 11.00 19.79
C SER A 811 37.01 11.18 19.66
N ASN A 812 37.77 10.86 20.71
CA ASN A 812 39.23 10.93 20.69
C ASN A 812 39.82 10.00 19.63
N LEU A 813 39.33 8.75 19.57
CA LEU A 813 39.76 7.79 18.55
C LEU A 813 39.38 8.22 17.12
N GLU A 814 38.44 9.14 16.89
CA GLU A 814 38.16 9.68 15.54
C GLU A 814 39.34 10.52 15.00
N ALA A 815 40.10 11.19 15.88
CA ALA A 815 41.32 11.91 15.50
C ALA A 815 42.51 10.96 15.23
N GLU A 816 42.49 9.77 15.82
CA GLU A 816 43.56 8.77 15.69
C GLU A 816 43.33 7.73 14.57
N VAL A 817 42.19 7.78 13.84
CA VAL A 817 41.93 6.87 12.72
C VAL A 817 42.84 7.20 11.52
N GLN A 818 44.02 6.59 11.52
CA GLN A 818 44.93 6.59 10.38
C GLN A 818 44.24 6.06 9.11
N SER A 819 44.47 6.73 7.98
CA SER A 819 43.81 6.47 6.70
C SER A 819 44.07 5.06 6.18
N GLY A 820 43.12 4.14 6.41
CA GLY A 820 43.21 2.73 5.99
C GLY A 820 42.64 1.74 7.00
N GLN A 821 42.41 2.13 8.25
CA GLN A 821 41.79 1.23 9.24
C GLN A 821 40.35 0.84 8.83
N THR A 822 40.01 -0.44 8.93
CA THR A 822 38.64 -0.90 8.66
C THR A 822 37.70 -0.56 9.82
N LYS A 823 36.40 -0.37 9.54
CA LYS A 823 35.38 -0.08 10.58
C LYS A 823 35.36 -1.09 11.74
N LYS A 824 35.76 -2.35 11.51
CA LYS A 824 35.88 -3.38 12.56
C LYS A 824 37.07 -3.15 13.49
N ALA A 825 38.19 -2.64 12.99
CA ALA A 825 39.38 -2.32 13.80
C ALA A 825 39.08 -1.15 14.76
N VAL A 826 38.44 -0.08 14.26
CA VAL A 826 38.07 1.08 15.09
C VAL A 826 37.20 0.66 16.29
N TRP A 827 36.17 -0.17 16.07
CA TRP A 827 35.33 -0.65 17.19
C TRP A 827 36.05 -1.61 18.14
N LYS A 828 37.09 -2.32 17.69
CA LYS A 828 37.95 -3.10 18.58
C LYS A 828 38.77 -2.18 19.49
N ASN A 829 39.35 -1.10 18.95
CA ASN A 829 40.12 -0.14 19.74
C ASN A 829 39.23 0.60 20.76
N VAL A 830 38.01 1.01 20.36
CA VAL A 830 37.00 1.59 21.26
C VAL A 830 36.63 0.63 22.40
N SER A 831 36.44 -0.67 22.09
CA SER A 831 36.12 -1.71 23.08
C SER A 831 37.26 -1.92 24.08
N VAL A 832 38.52 -1.90 23.63
CA VAL A 832 39.70 -1.98 24.51
C VAL A 832 39.80 -0.75 25.42
N ALA A 833 39.81 0.46 24.86
CA ALA A 833 39.94 1.69 25.64
C ALA A 833 38.77 1.91 26.64
N LEU A 834 37.57 1.43 26.31
CA LEU A 834 36.42 1.45 27.22
C LEU A 834 36.57 0.39 28.35
N SER A 835 37.20 -0.74 28.06
CA SER A 835 37.58 -1.76 29.05
C SER A 835 38.69 -1.25 29.99
N ASP A 836 39.68 -0.52 29.47
CA ASP A 836 40.73 0.14 30.26
C ASP A 836 40.15 1.22 31.20
N ALA A 837 39.07 1.89 30.77
CA ALA A 837 38.27 2.78 31.60
C ALA A 837 37.32 2.06 32.60
N GLY A 838 37.42 0.73 32.72
CA GLY A 838 36.65 -0.09 33.68
C GLY A 838 35.29 -0.59 33.18
N PHE A 839 34.98 -0.45 31.89
CA PHE A 839 33.66 -0.77 31.31
C PHE A 839 33.76 -1.86 30.21
N ASP A 840 33.73 -3.13 30.62
CA ASP A 840 33.74 -4.30 29.72
C ASP A 840 32.51 -4.32 28.76
N ARG A 841 32.76 -4.07 27.48
CA ARG A 841 31.78 -4.05 26.37
C ARG A 841 32.41 -4.54 25.08
N THR A 842 31.71 -5.36 24.32
CA THR A 842 32.21 -5.87 23.02
C THR A 842 32.17 -4.78 21.93
N PRO A 843 32.97 -4.91 20.85
CA PRO A 843 32.97 -3.98 19.72
C PRO A 843 31.58 -3.75 19.11
N GLU A 844 30.77 -4.81 19.03
CA GLU A 844 29.41 -4.79 18.49
C GLU A 844 28.46 -4.02 19.41
N GLN A 845 28.60 -4.18 20.74
CA GLN A 845 27.83 -3.44 21.72
C GLN A 845 28.16 -1.93 21.67
N CYS A 846 29.44 -1.58 21.56
CA CYS A 846 29.90 -0.19 21.42
C CYS A 846 29.35 0.44 20.12
N CYS A 847 29.46 -0.28 19.00
CA CYS A 847 28.93 0.15 17.70
C CYS A 847 27.40 0.34 17.71
N SER A 848 26.67 -0.59 18.33
CA SER A 848 25.20 -0.55 18.44
C SER A 848 24.73 0.61 19.34
N MET A 849 25.41 0.83 20.47
CA MET A 849 25.12 1.95 21.37
C MET A 849 25.41 3.29 20.68
N TRP A 850 26.59 3.44 20.05
CA TRP A 850 26.95 4.65 19.31
C TRP A 850 25.97 4.96 18.16
N SER A 851 25.55 3.95 17.40
CA SER A 851 24.55 4.12 16.33
C SER A 851 23.20 4.61 16.87
N SER A 852 22.83 4.17 18.08
CA SER A 852 21.61 4.61 18.77
C SER A 852 21.73 6.04 19.31
N LEU A 853 22.92 6.43 19.79
CA LEU A 853 23.23 7.80 20.22
C LEU A 853 23.22 8.77 19.04
N LEU A 854 23.87 8.41 17.93
CA LEU A 854 23.96 9.26 16.74
C LEU A 854 22.57 9.55 16.16
N LYS A 855 21.73 8.52 15.98
CA LYS A 855 20.35 8.70 15.50
C LYS A 855 19.52 9.61 16.42
N LYS A 856 19.73 9.54 17.74
CA LYS A 856 19.03 10.44 18.67
C LYS A 856 19.58 11.87 18.65
N TYR A 857 20.89 12.04 18.44
CA TYR A 857 21.49 13.36 18.25
C TYR A 857 20.96 14.04 16.98
N GLU A 858 20.87 13.30 15.87
CA GLU A 858 20.34 13.78 14.59
C GLU A 858 18.90 14.31 14.74
N MET A 859 17.99 13.52 15.34
CA MET A 859 16.61 13.94 15.60
C MET A 859 16.52 15.22 16.43
N VAL A 860 17.22 15.29 17.58
CA VAL A 860 17.18 16.47 18.46
C VAL A 860 17.85 17.69 17.80
N SER A 861 18.84 17.49 16.92
CA SER A 861 19.46 18.56 16.13
C SER A 861 18.51 19.15 15.08
N GLU A 862 17.60 18.36 14.51
CA GLU A 862 16.56 18.84 13.59
C GLU A 862 15.43 19.55 14.35
N GLU A 863 14.96 18.98 15.47
CA GLU A 863 13.97 19.61 16.36
C GLU A 863 14.44 21.00 16.86
N LYS A 864 15.72 21.12 17.26
CA LYS A 864 16.38 22.36 17.70
C LYS A 864 16.62 23.38 16.56
N LYS A 865 16.60 22.95 15.29
CA LYS A 865 16.61 23.87 14.12
C LYS A 865 15.20 24.37 13.74
N ALA A 866 14.16 23.62 14.11
CA ALA A 866 12.78 23.97 13.82
C ALA A 866 12.10 24.81 14.92
N SER A 867 12.68 24.89 16.12
CA SER A 867 12.02 25.38 17.33
C SER A 867 12.84 26.41 18.10
N ILE A 868 12.23 27.54 18.47
CA ILE A 868 12.88 28.63 19.24
C ILE A 868 12.71 28.45 20.77
N VAL A 869 11.88 27.52 21.23
CA VAL A 869 11.57 27.30 22.65
C VAL A 869 12.43 26.18 23.23
N ALA A 870 13.06 26.43 24.38
CA ALA A 870 14.00 25.51 25.02
C ALA A 870 13.30 24.46 25.91
N GLU A 871 13.10 23.25 25.39
CA GLU A 871 12.93 22.06 26.25
C GLU A 871 14.28 21.60 26.84
N LYS A 872 14.23 20.79 27.90
CA LYS A 872 15.44 20.32 28.60
C LYS A 872 16.31 19.47 27.66
N PRO A 873 17.59 19.82 27.45
CA PRO A 873 18.45 19.08 26.53
C PRO A 873 18.60 17.63 26.97
N TRP A 874 18.58 16.72 26.01
CA TRP A 874 18.89 15.31 26.23
C TRP A 874 20.29 15.19 26.85
N GLN A 875 20.44 14.43 27.94
CA GLN A 875 21.62 14.41 28.81
C GLN A 875 22.97 13.99 28.17
N TYR A 876 23.00 13.67 26.87
CA TYR A 876 24.21 13.40 26.09
C TYR A 876 24.36 14.34 24.88
N PHE A 877 23.45 15.30 24.69
CA PHE A 877 23.41 16.17 23.52
C PHE A 877 24.70 16.98 23.38
N ASP A 878 25.11 17.69 24.43
CA ASP A 878 26.31 18.56 24.40
C ASP A 878 27.59 17.74 24.13
N ALA A 879 27.68 16.51 24.66
CA ALA A 879 28.78 15.60 24.42
C ALA A 879 28.80 15.07 22.97
N MET A 880 27.63 14.82 22.37
CA MET A 880 27.49 14.45 20.96
C MET A 880 27.72 15.65 20.01
N GLU A 881 27.36 16.86 20.43
CA GLU A 881 27.61 18.11 19.69
C GLU A 881 29.11 18.39 19.63
N GLN A 882 29.82 18.29 20.75
CA GLN A 882 31.29 18.36 20.81
C GLN A 882 31.96 17.28 19.94
N ALA A 883 31.49 16.03 20.00
CA ALA A 883 31.98 14.94 19.15
C ALA A 883 31.80 15.24 17.65
N SER A 884 30.65 15.81 17.27
CA SER A 884 30.34 16.21 15.89
C SER A 884 31.22 17.36 15.39
N VAL A 885 31.50 18.35 16.24
CA VAL A 885 32.43 19.46 15.93
C VAL A 885 33.85 18.94 15.69
N ILE A 886 34.35 18.05 16.57
CA ILE A 886 35.68 17.42 16.40
C ILE A 886 35.77 16.70 15.04
N ARG A 887 34.76 15.88 14.69
CA ARG A 887 34.69 15.21 13.38
C ARG A 887 34.71 16.20 12.22
N ASN A 888 33.92 17.26 12.27
CA ASN A 888 33.81 18.21 11.15
C ASN A 888 35.11 19.02 10.95
N ASN A 889 35.82 19.32 12.03
CA ASN A 889 37.15 19.96 11.99
C ASN A 889 38.21 19.02 11.40
N LEU A 890 38.15 17.71 11.70
CA LEU A 890 39.04 16.71 11.08
C LEU A 890 38.76 16.52 9.59
N ILE A 891 37.48 16.53 9.17
CA ILE A 891 37.10 16.42 7.76
C ILE A 891 37.61 17.62 6.97
N SER A 892 37.39 18.84 7.46
CA SER A 892 37.87 20.07 6.80
C SER A 892 39.40 20.16 6.74
N ALA A 893 40.11 19.78 7.81
CA ALA A 893 41.56 19.66 7.78
C ALA A 893 42.09 18.60 6.77
N SER A 894 41.27 17.60 6.41
CA SER A 894 41.65 16.58 5.41
C SER A 894 41.45 17.02 3.95
N SER A 895 40.55 17.96 3.68
CA SER A 895 40.25 18.43 2.31
C SER A 895 41.33 19.34 1.71
N ASP A 896 42.15 19.99 2.54
CA ASP A 896 43.24 20.87 2.08
C ASP A 896 44.53 20.10 1.71
N SER A 897 44.49 18.75 1.75
CA SER A 897 45.61 17.90 1.34
C SER A 897 45.66 17.71 -0.19
N PRO A 898 46.78 18.05 -0.87
CA PRO A 898 46.90 17.92 -2.34
C PRO A 898 46.69 16.51 -2.92
N GLN A 899 46.70 15.46 -2.09
CA GLN A 899 46.50 14.08 -2.53
C GLN A 899 45.03 13.71 -2.78
N ALA A 900 44.06 14.56 -2.38
CA ALA A 900 42.63 14.29 -2.63
C ALA A 900 42.23 14.41 -4.11
N ALA A 901 43.00 15.13 -4.94
CA ALA A 901 42.65 15.44 -6.33
C ALA A 901 42.94 14.31 -7.36
N ALA A 902 43.20 13.08 -6.90
CA ALA A 902 43.73 11.99 -7.72
C ALA A 902 43.07 10.61 -7.48
N ARG A 903 41.78 10.59 -7.11
CA ARG A 903 40.96 9.35 -6.99
C ARG A 903 39.57 9.54 -7.61
#